data_AF-A0A4S9V0Y7-F1
#
_entry.id   AF-A0A4S9V0Y7-F1
#
_cell.length_a   1.000
_cell.length_b   1.000
_cell.length_c   1.000
_cell.angle_alpha   90.00
_cell.angle_beta   90.00
_cell.angle_gamma   90.00
#
_symmetry.space_group_name_H-M   'P 1'
#
loop_
_entity.id
_entity.type
_entity.pdbx_description
1 polymer ?
#
loop_
_entity_poly.entity_id
_entity_poly.type
_entity_poly.pdbx_seq_one_letter_code
_entity_poly.pdbx_strand_id
1 'polypeptide(L)'
;MSFKHAWPKDRDTIMASLATTATALLALAVPYASAINLKVSSSGGNASSPLLYGLMIEDISNSIDGGLYGQTLQNNGFQGDSPGLTAWTAIGLSTISQDNSSALSDALPSSLLIKSNGTSGTVGASNSGYGGIRVLPDHYANYFYVKGSYNGNVTLSLVGSDGGVLASTHVSVNSNSSAFGYYETYDMYAGKAAANGNNTWQFTFDASLATDGQLNLGLPQLFPTTYKGRFNGMNNEIATVIDEIGGKFLRLPGGNNLEGASTPDRWIWNNTIGPLIDRPGRQGDWTYPNTDGMGLIEYLYWCQDMSLEPVLAVWDGLVLADSGAISGDELKPYVQDSLNELEYLTGDTSTEWGALRASHGHPDPFHINYVEIGNEDMLNKGLDNYQSRFDMYYEAVHAAYPNITIISSVAPGSTGGNGSGINVPEGAYQDLHQYLPPKDFIAKFNTFDNWDRSQPLLVGEYASTTFDNGSATIWTNMMGSVSEAVYMIGMERNSDVVKMACYAPLLEHFDRAEWSPDLIGFDATTGVTRSTSYFVQQMFASNKGDTILSVESDTGFGPVYWVASSAGSTNFVKLANYGGDEQNVTLTLDGKTSGSLAVLSGGQYESNYPGQENVKPVVTEVTGSNGTFSISLPGWSVAVLSAE
;
A
#
# COMPACT_ATOMS: atom_id res chain seq x y z
N MET A 1 -73.50 -31.10 2.49
CA MET A 1 -74.34 -30.80 3.66
C MET A 1 -73.73 -29.62 4.40
N SER A 2 -74.58 -28.65 4.78
CA SER A 2 -74.36 -27.55 5.73
C SER A 2 -73.57 -26.30 5.29
N PHE A 3 -74.37 -25.36 4.77
CA PHE A 3 -74.33 -23.90 4.74
C PHE A 3 -73.29 -23.10 5.54
N LYS A 4 -72.80 -22.01 4.94
CA LYS A 4 -72.70 -20.67 5.56
C LYS A 4 -72.80 -19.55 4.50
N HIS A 5 -73.66 -18.56 4.82
CA HIS A 5 -74.17 -17.42 4.03
C HIS A 5 -73.07 -16.40 3.67
N ALA A 6 -72.94 -15.90 2.44
CA ALA A 6 -73.69 -14.87 1.68
C ALA A 6 -73.27 -13.40 1.98
N TRP A 7 -72.67 -12.80 0.95
CA TRP A 7 -72.22 -11.41 0.67
C TRP A 7 -73.37 -10.36 0.71
N PRO A 8 -73.16 -9.01 0.73
CA PRO A 8 -72.34 -8.30 -0.27
C PRO A 8 -71.66 -6.95 0.07
N LYS A 9 -70.97 -6.47 -0.98
CA LYS A 9 -70.09 -5.32 -1.21
C LYS A 9 -70.64 -3.91 -0.91
N ASP A 10 -69.68 -3.05 -0.55
CA ASP A 10 -69.47 -1.63 -0.89
C ASP A 10 -70.66 -0.65 -0.92
N ARG A 11 -70.58 0.39 -0.07
CA ARG A 11 -70.46 1.80 -0.52
C ARG A 11 -70.42 2.81 0.64
N ASP A 12 -69.36 3.59 0.58
CA ASP A 12 -69.01 4.89 1.17
C ASP A 12 -70.05 5.83 1.82
N THR A 13 -69.50 6.57 2.80
CA THR A 13 -69.65 8.02 3.13
C THR A 13 -70.66 8.54 4.18
N ILE A 14 -70.06 9.10 5.26
CA ILE A 14 -70.27 10.42 5.92
C ILE A 14 -71.57 10.64 6.73
N MET A 15 -71.44 10.85 8.05
CA MET A 15 -71.80 12.10 8.77
C MET A 15 -71.82 11.95 10.31
N ALA A 16 -71.11 12.88 10.95
CA ALA A 16 -71.48 13.66 12.13
C ALA A 16 -71.65 13.01 13.53
N SER A 17 -70.65 13.36 14.37
CA SER A 17 -70.77 13.94 15.73
C SER A 17 -71.44 13.14 16.84
N LEU A 18 -70.61 12.76 17.83
CA LEU A 18 -70.85 13.14 19.24
C LEU A 18 -69.49 13.19 19.96
N ALA A 19 -69.08 14.41 20.26
CA ALA A 19 -67.94 14.74 21.10
C ALA A 19 -68.31 14.55 22.57
N THR A 20 -67.42 13.96 23.38
CA THR A 20 -67.00 14.53 24.67
C THR A 20 -65.78 13.81 25.25
N THR A 21 -64.68 14.56 25.28
CA THR A 21 -63.69 14.66 26.38
C THR A 21 -62.98 13.40 26.89
N ALA A 22 -61.75 13.18 26.39
CA ALA A 22 -60.60 12.91 27.22
C ALA A 22 -59.33 13.43 26.52
N THR A 23 -58.99 14.68 26.82
CA THR A 23 -57.70 15.29 26.49
C THR A 23 -56.62 14.58 27.32
N ALA A 24 -56.01 13.53 26.77
CA ALA A 24 -54.72 13.05 27.23
C ALA A 24 -53.68 13.56 26.24
N LEU A 25 -52.94 14.60 26.65
CA LEU A 25 -51.63 14.88 26.07
C LEU A 25 -50.78 13.60 26.25
N LEU A 26 -50.71 12.75 25.22
CA LEU A 26 -49.46 12.05 24.96
C LEU A 26 -48.55 13.10 24.34
N ALA A 27 -47.83 13.81 25.19
CA ALA A 27 -46.55 14.35 24.77
C ALA A 27 -45.73 13.13 24.33
N LEU A 28 -45.59 12.95 23.02
CA LEU A 28 -44.48 12.20 22.46
C LEU A 28 -43.23 12.91 22.97
N ALA A 29 -42.70 12.46 24.09
CA ALA A 29 -41.32 12.69 24.46
C ALA A 29 -40.49 11.95 23.40
N VAL A 30 -40.33 12.58 22.24
CA VAL A 30 -39.17 12.32 21.40
C VAL A 30 -38.00 12.64 22.32
N PRO A 31 -37.12 11.69 22.67
CA PRO A 31 -35.89 12.06 23.33
C PRO A 31 -35.19 12.98 22.34
N TYR A 32 -35.21 14.29 22.62
CA TYR A 32 -34.23 15.19 22.03
C TYR A 32 -32.90 14.66 22.54
N ALA A 33 -32.19 13.89 21.72
CA ALA A 33 -30.80 13.58 21.98
C ALA A 33 -30.11 14.93 22.16
N SER A 34 -29.72 15.24 23.39
CA SER A 34 -28.97 16.46 23.69
C SER A 34 -27.70 16.43 22.86
N ALA A 35 -27.41 17.52 22.15
CA ALA A 35 -26.18 17.62 21.37
C ALA A 35 -24.96 17.45 22.28
N ILE A 36 -23.95 16.73 21.79
CA ILE A 36 -22.63 16.64 22.41
C ILE A 36 -21.95 17.99 22.25
N ASN A 37 -21.58 18.66 23.35
CA ASN A 37 -20.95 19.97 23.30
C ASN A 37 -19.44 19.82 23.47
N LEU A 38 -18.68 20.18 22.43
CA LEU A 38 -17.22 20.14 22.43
C LEU A 38 -16.68 21.56 22.28
N LYS A 39 -15.90 22.03 23.26
CA LYS A 39 -15.22 23.31 23.20
C LYS A 39 -13.72 23.08 23.05
N VAL A 40 -13.19 23.51 21.91
CA VAL A 40 -11.77 23.38 21.60
C VAL A 40 -11.03 24.59 22.16
N SER A 41 -9.91 24.35 22.86
CA SER A 41 -9.06 25.45 23.35
C SER A 41 -8.46 26.24 22.19
N SER A 42 -8.40 27.56 22.34
CA SER A 42 -7.78 28.48 21.38
C SER A 42 -6.27 28.63 21.56
N SER A 43 -5.69 28.02 22.59
CA SER A 43 -4.26 28.09 22.88
C SER A 43 -3.78 26.93 23.76
N GLY A 44 -2.46 26.79 23.91
CA GLY A 44 -1.84 25.68 24.61
C GLY A 44 -1.76 24.44 23.72
N GLY A 45 -1.74 23.26 24.33
CA GLY A 45 -1.63 21.99 23.61
C GLY A 45 -0.22 21.42 23.55
N ASN A 46 -0.12 20.22 22.97
CA ASN A 46 1.13 19.49 22.79
C ASN A 46 1.55 19.51 21.32
N ALA A 47 2.85 19.42 21.04
CA ALA A 47 3.32 19.28 19.66
C ALA A 47 2.80 17.97 19.04
N SER A 48 2.32 18.06 17.80
CA SER A 48 1.99 16.90 16.96
C SER A 48 3.20 16.49 16.12
N SER A 49 3.42 15.19 15.97
CA SER A 49 4.46 14.67 15.08
C SER A 49 4.19 15.11 13.63
N PRO A 50 5.17 15.69 12.93
CA PRO A 50 5.03 16.01 11.50
C PRO A 50 4.93 14.74 10.63
N LEU A 51 5.38 13.59 11.14
CA LEU A 51 5.41 12.31 10.44
C LEU A 51 4.25 11.37 10.82
N LEU A 52 3.22 11.84 11.54
CA LEU A 52 2.24 10.96 12.18
C LEU A 52 1.57 9.94 11.24
N TYR A 53 1.26 10.32 10.00
CA TYR A 53 0.59 9.43 9.05
C TYR A 53 1.49 9.17 7.85
N GLY A 54 1.71 7.90 7.55
CA GLY A 54 2.55 7.47 6.42
C GLY A 54 2.06 6.19 5.78
N LEU A 55 2.98 5.54 5.08
CA LEU A 55 2.75 4.39 4.24
C LEU A 55 3.67 3.26 4.70
N MET A 56 3.22 2.02 4.55
CA MET A 56 4.03 0.82 4.70
C MET A 56 3.98 0.06 3.38
N ILE A 57 5.11 -0.45 2.92
CA ILE A 57 5.15 -1.28 1.71
C ILE A 57 6.03 -2.50 1.91
N GLU A 58 5.52 -3.63 1.45
CA GLU A 58 6.22 -4.88 1.16
C GLU A 58 5.59 -5.49 -0.09
N ASP A 59 6.27 -6.41 -0.79
CA ASP A 59 5.68 -7.09 -1.95
C ASP A 59 4.83 -8.29 -1.51
N ILE A 60 3.59 -7.97 -1.10
CA ILE A 60 2.47 -8.88 -0.80
C ILE A 60 1.33 -8.66 -1.81
N SER A 61 0.53 -9.67 -2.15
CA SER A 61 -0.67 -9.54 -3.01
C SER A 61 -0.36 -8.89 -4.38
N ASN A 62 0.83 -9.16 -4.93
CA ASN A 62 1.35 -8.52 -6.15
C ASN A 62 1.36 -6.98 -6.08
N SER A 63 1.56 -6.42 -4.89
CA SER A 63 1.57 -4.97 -4.64
C SER A 63 2.73 -4.23 -5.30
N ILE A 64 3.91 -4.85 -5.48
CA ILE A 64 5.01 -4.28 -6.26
C ILE A 64 5.02 -4.91 -7.64
N ASP A 65 5.43 -6.18 -7.75
CA ASP A 65 5.45 -6.89 -9.03
C ASP A 65 4.02 -7.21 -9.48
N GLY A 66 3.57 -6.50 -10.52
CA GLY A 66 2.19 -6.53 -11.01
C GLY A 66 1.32 -5.40 -10.51
N GLY A 67 1.81 -4.61 -9.55
CA GLY A 67 1.14 -3.47 -8.96
C GLY A 67 1.90 -2.18 -9.17
N LEU A 68 2.51 -1.67 -8.10
CA LEU A 68 3.15 -0.37 -8.07
C LEU A 68 4.36 -0.29 -8.99
N TYR A 69 5.09 -1.39 -9.24
CA TYR A 69 6.15 -1.38 -10.24
C TYR A 69 5.54 -1.30 -11.66
N GLY A 70 5.96 -0.32 -12.47
CA GLY A 70 5.33 -0.01 -13.75
C GLY A 70 5.50 -1.06 -14.85
N GLN A 71 6.32 -2.09 -14.63
CA GLN A 71 6.49 -3.20 -15.56
C GLN A 71 5.27 -4.11 -15.53
N THR A 72 4.64 -4.28 -16.69
CA THR A 72 3.39 -5.01 -16.85
C THR A 72 3.54 -6.49 -17.23
N LEU A 73 4.71 -6.93 -17.70
CA LEU A 73 4.90 -8.33 -18.11
C LEU A 73 5.29 -9.21 -16.90
N GLN A 74 4.48 -10.23 -16.65
CA GLN A 74 4.75 -11.20 -15.59
C GLN A 74 5.80 -12.21 -16.05
N ASN A 75 6.69 -12.63 -15.14
CA ASN A 75 7.70 -13.66 -15.41
C ASN A 75 8.56 -13.33 -16.64
N ASN A 76 8.99 -12.08 -16.75
CA ASN A 76 9.78 -11.61 -17.87
C ASN A 76 11.27 -11.98 -17.77
N GLY A 77 11.81 -12.12 -16.56
CA GLY A 77 13.19 -12.53 -16.32
C GLY A 77 13.39 -14.02 -16.04
N PHE A 78 12.32 -14.82 -15.91
CA PHE A 78 12.39 -16.21 -15.42
C PHE A 78 13.12 -16.33 -14.07
N GLN A 79 12.77 -15.43 -13.14
CA GLN A 79 13.34 -15.33 -11.81
C GLN A 79 12.53 -16.16 -10.79
N GLY A 80 13.14 -16.48 -9.66
CA GLY A 80 12.56 -17.36 -8.64
C GLY A 80 12.88 -18.84 -8.84
N ASP A 81 12.38 -19.68 -7.93
CA ASP A 81 12.78 -21.09 -7.84
C ASP A 81 12.25 -21.96 -8.97
N SER A 82 11.06 -21.64 -9.48
CA SER A 82 10.36 -22.45 -10.49
C SER A 82 9.48 -21.57 -11.41
N PRO A 83 10.08 -20.64 -12.17
CA PRO A 83 9.34 -19.66 -12.98
C PRO A 83 8.47 -20.30 -14.07
N GLY A 84 8.96 -21.38 -14.69
CA GLY A 84 8.29 -22.08 -15.77
C GLY A 84 7.88 -21.15 -16.92
N LEU A 85 6.71 -21.38 -17.50
CA LEU A 85 6.13 -20.55 -18.55
C LEU A 85 4.93 -19.73 -18.05
N THR A 86 4.90 -19.37 -16.76
CA THR A 86 3.84 -18.54 -16.19
C THR A 86 3.64 -17.29 -17.05
N ALA A 87 2.38 -16.98 -17.37
CA ALA A 87 1.93 -15.92 -18.28
C ALA A 87 2.31 -16.04 -19.78
N TRP A 88 3.14 -17.02 -20.18
CA TRP A 88 3.59 -17.16 -21.57
C TRP A 88 2.75 -18.14 -22.39
N THR A 89 2.45 -17.79 -23.64
CA THR A 89 1.75 -18.68 -24.60
C THR A 89 2.36 -18.56 -26.00
N ALA A 90 2.44 -19.67 -26.73
CA ALA A 90 2.96 -19.70 -28.10
C ALA A 90 2.00 -19.02 -29.10
N ILE A 91 2.55 -18.32 -30.10
CA ILE A 91 1.81 -17.73 -31.21
C ILE A 91 2.19 -18.43 -32.52
N GLY A 92 1.19 -18.72 -33.35
CA GLY A 92 1.38 -19.36 -34.65
C GLY A 92 1.88 -20.78 -34.53
N LEU A 93 2.59 -21.26 -35.56
CA LEU A 93 3.22 -22.59 -35.55
C LEU A 93 4.56 -22.55 -34.80
N SER A 94 4.51 -22.26 -33.50
CA SER A 94 5.69 -22.23 -32.62
C SER A 94 5.56 -23.13 -31.40
N THR A 95 6.69 -23.41 -30.77
CA THR A 95 6.78 -24.00 -29.44
C THR A 95 7.68 -23.12 -28.58
N ILE A 96 7.27 -22.90 -27.34
CA ILE A 96 8.02 -22.09 -26.38
C ILE A 96 8.52 -22.92 -25.20
N SER A 97 9.67 -22.54 -24.66
CA SER A 97 10.25 -23.15 -23.45
C SER A 97 11.19 -22.19 -22.74
N GLN A 98 11.32 -22.34 -21.43
CA GLN A 98 12.44 -21.73 -20.68
C GLN A 98 13.75 -22.44 -21.10
N ASP A 99 14.72 -21.68 -21.60
CA ASP A 99 16.02 -22.18 -22.03
C ASP A 99 17.13 -21.76 -21.07
N ASN A 100 17.65 -22.74 -20.32
CA ASN A 100 18.76 -22.57 -19.38
C ASN A 100 20.15 -22.73 -20.05
N SER A 101 20.20 -23.04 -21.35
CA SER A 101 21.46 -23.14 -22.10
C SER A 101 21.90 -21.81 -22.72
N SER A 102 20.98 -20.86 -22.82
CA SER A 102 21.22 -19.49 -23.26
C SER A 102 20.87 -18.51 -22.15
N ALA A 103 21.74 -18.44 -21.14
CA ALA A 103 21.67 -17.44 -20.09
C ALA A 103 21.79 -16.02 -20.66
N LEU A 104 20.97 -15.10 -20.17
CA LEU A 104 21.06 -13.68 -20.53
C LEU A 104 22.24 -13.03 -19.80
N SER A 105 22.39 -13.36 -18.51
CA SER A 105 23.47 -12.94 -17.62
C SER A 105 23.68 -14.00 -16.53
N ASP A 106 24.65 -13.80 -15.64
CA ASP A 106 24.83 -14.65 -14.47
C ASP A 106 23.65 -14.53 -13.49
N ALA A 107 23.03 -13.35 -13.39
CA ALA A 107 21.85 -13.10 -12.56
C ALA A 107 20.55 -13.64 -13.18
N LEU A 108 20.46 -13.66 -14.51
CA LEU A 108 19.30 -14.14 -15.28
C LEU A 108 19.73 -15.35 -16.12
N PRO A 109 19.78 -16.55 -15.52
CA PRO A 109 20.41 -17.74 -16.12
C PRO A 109 19.57 -18.38 -17.23
N SER A 110 18.42 -17.80 -17.58
CA SER A 110 17.53 -18.37 -18.59
C SER A 110 16.85 -17.31 -19.46
N SER A 111 16.27 -17.77 -20.58
CA SER A 111 15.54 -16.94 -21.54
C SER A 111 14.35 -17.69 -22.13
N LEU A 112 13.45 -16.97 -22.81
CA LEU A 112 12.34 -17.59 -23.53
C LEU A 112 12.81 -18.06 -24.91
N LEU A 113 12.91 -19.37 -25.11
CA LEU A 113 13.13 -19.94 -26.45
C LEU A 113 11.81 -19.99 -27.21
N ILE A 114 11.77 -19.38 -28.39
CA ILE A 114 10.66 -19.43 -29.34
C ILE A 114 11.15 -20.18 -30.58
N LYS A 115 10.72 -21.43 -30.72
CA LYS A 115 11.08 -22.29 -31.85
C LYS A 115 9.96 -22.33 -32.88
N SER A 116 10.28 -22.05 -34.14
CA SER A 116 9.35 -22.24 -35.26
C SER A 116 9.22 -23.71 -35.63
N ASN A 117 7.98 -24.17 -35.81
CA ASN A 117 7.64 -25.50 -36.34
C ASN A 117 7.33 -25.45 -37.85
N GLY A 118 7.43 -24.27 -38.49
CA GLY A 118 7.29 -24.07 -39.92
C GLY A 118 8.47 -23.30 -40.51
N THR A 119 8.56 -23.24 -41.84
CA THR A 119 9.64 -22.53 -42.57
C THR A 119 9.26 -21.12 -43.03
N SER A 120 8.03 -20.68 -42.75
CA SER A 120 7.49 -19.39 -43.18
C SER A 120 6.26 -19.00 -42.34
N GLY A 121 5.96 -17.70 -42.28
CA GLY A 121 4.78 -17.16 -41.60
C GLY A 121 5.11 -16.62 -40.22
N THR A 122 4.12 -15.96 -39.60
CA THR A 122 4.27 -15.30 -38.31
C THR A 122 4.24 -16.31 -37.17
N VAL A 123 5.30 -16.31 -36.38
CA VAL A 123 5.45 -17.11 -35.14
C VAL A 123 5.89 -16.20 -34.00
N GLY A 124 5.70 -16.61 -32.75
CA GLY A 124 6.04 -15.77 -31.62
C GLY A 124 5.58 -16.30 -30.27
N ALA A 125 5.48 -15.40 -29.31
CA ALA A 125 4.92 -15.67 -27.99
C ALA A 125 4.09 -14.46 -27.51
N SER A 126 3.10 -14.72 -26.67
CA SER A 126 2.35 -13.71 -25.92
C SER A 126 2.64 -13.81 -24.43
N ASN A 127 2.57 -12.68 -23.73
CA ASN A 127 2.56 -12.59 -22.27
C ASN A 127 1.21 -11.99 -21.82
N SER A 128 0.55 -12.62 -20.86
CA SER A 128 -0.75 -12.16 -20.33
C SER A 128 -0.67 -11.05 -19.28
N GLY A 129 0.54 -10.64 -18.89
CA GLY A 129 0.73 -9.82 -17.69
C GLY A 129 0.23 -10.53 -16.44
N TYR A 130 -0.06 -9.74 -15.40
CA TYR A 130 -0.49 -10.22 -14.08
C TYR A 130 -2.00 -10.54 -14.04
N GLY A 131 -2.49 -11.37 -14.97
CA GLY A 131 -3.94 -11.63 -15.13
C GLY A 131 -4.63 -10.64 -16.08
N GLY A 132 -3.84 -9.85 -16.80
CA GLY A 132 -4.27 -8.89 -17.80
C GLY A 132 -3.23 -7.79 -17.97
N ILE A 133 -3.38 -7.01 -19.04
CA ILE A 133 -2.63 -5.77 -19.26
C ILE A 133 -3.63 -4.65 -19.43
N ARG A 134 -3.58 -3.66 -18.55
CA ARG A 134 -4.40 -2.46 -18.68
C ARG A 134 -3.87 -1.59 -19.80
N VAL A 135 -4.70 -1.33 -20.82
CA VAL A 135 -4.32 -0.50 -21.97
C VAL A 135 -5.13 0.78 -21.95
N LEU A 136 -4.44 1.89 -21.68
CA LEU A 136 -4.95 3.26 -21.75
C LEU A 136 -4.36 4.00 -22.97
N PRO A 137 -4.93 5.16 -23.37
CA PRO A 137 -4.35 5.99 -24.41
C PRO A 137 -2.98 6.53 -23.96
N ASP A 138 -1.91 5.87 -24.38
CA ASP A 138 -0.54 6.15 -23.91
C ASP A 138 0.51 5.57 -24.88
N HIS A 139 1.76 6.00 -24.70
CA HIS A 139 2.95 5.37 -25.24
C HIS A 139 3.41 4.22 -24.34
N TYR A 140 3.90 3.17 -24.97
CA TYR A 140 4.39 1.98 -24.29
C TYR A 140 5.84 1.73 -24.69
N ALA A 141 6.75 1.93 -23.76
CA ALA A 141 8.16 1.64 -23.93
C ALA A 141 8.39 0.12 -23.86
N ASN A 142 9.17 -0.39 -24.81
CA ASN A 142 9.55 -1.79 -24.85
C ASN A 142 11.07 -1.92 -24.80
N TYR A 143 11.57 -2.84 -23.97
CA TYR A 143 12.99 -3.15 -23.84
C TYR A 143 13.15 -4.66 -23.86
N PHE A 144 14.10 -5.20 -24.62
CA PHE A 144 14.28 -6.66 -24.70
C PHE A 144 15.64 -7.03 -25.29
N TYR A 145 16.01 -8.29 -25.07
CA TYR A 145 17.21 -8.88 -25.63
C TYR A 145 16.87 -10.01 -26.59
N VAL A 146 17.57 -10.09 -27.73
CA VAL A 146 17.37 -11.17 -28.72
C VAL A 146 18.69 -11.88 -29.01
N LYS A 147 18.66 -13.21 -28.99
CA LYS A 147 19.73 -14.09 -29.49
C LYS A 147 19.15 -15.09 -30.49
N GLY A 148 19.93 -15.40 -31.53
CA GLY A 148 19.53 -16.25 -32.66
C GLY A 148 19.70 -15.52 -33.99
N SER A 149 20.01 -16.27 -35.05
CA SER A 149 20.30 -15.71 -36.37
C SER A 149 19.03 -15.20 -37.04
N TYR A 150 18.86 -13.86 -37.03
CA TYR A 150 17.70 -13.18 -37.57
C TYR A 150 18.07 -11.81 -38.14
N ASN A 151 17.56 -11.51 -39.33
CA ASN A 151 17.69 -10.20 -39.95
C ASN A 151 16.36 -9.80 -40.57
N GLY A 152 15.59 -9.00 -39.84
CA GLY A 152 14.22 -8.64 -40.21
C GLY A 152 13.55 -7.76 -39.18
N ASN A 153 12.25 -7.54 -39.34
CA ASN A 153 11.46 -6.82 -38.35
C ASN A 153 10.74 -7.79 -37.42
N VAL A 154 10.89 -7.59 -36.12
CA VAL A 154 9.96 -8.15 -35.14
C VAL A 154 8.78 -7.21 -34.97
N THR A 155 7.62 -7.76 -34.67
CA THR A 155 6.40 -7.00 -34.37
C THR A 155 6.06 -7.15 -32.92
N LEU A 156 5.94 -6.02 -32.23
CA LEU A 156 5.43 -5.93 -30.87
C LEU A 156 3.98 -5.46 -30.94
N SER A 157 3.09 -6.03 -30.14
CA SER A 157 1.70 -5.59 -30.11
C SER A 157 1.03 -5.79 -28.76
N LEU A 158 0.07 -4.92 -28.48
CA LEU A 158 -0.95 -5.12 -27.48
C LEU A 158 -2.21 -5.61 -28.19
N VAL A 159 -2.75 -6.74 -27.75
CA VAL A 159 -3.89 -7.42 -28.39
C VAL A 159 -4.96 -7.70 -27.36
N GLY A 160 -6.19 -7.26 -27.65
CA GLY A 160 -7.35 -7.50 -26.80
C GLY A 160 -7.88 -8.93 -26.90
N SER A 161 -8.73 -9.31 -25.95
CA SER A 161 -9.33 -10.65 -25.88
C SER A 161 -10.14 -11.07 -27.11
N ASP A 162 -10.59 -10.11 -27.93
CA ASP A 162 -11.30 -10.35 -29.19
C ASP A 162 -10.35 -10.60 -30.39
N GLY A 163 -9.03 -10.57 -30.16
CA GLY A 163 -7.99 -10.68 -31.18
C GLY A 163 -7.68 -9.35 -31.90
N GLY A 164 -8.33 -8.26 -31.50
CA GLY A 164 -8.09 -6.93 -32.05
C GLY A 164 -6.75 -6.34 -31.58
N VAL A 165 -5.96 -5.81 -32.51
CA VAL A 165 -4.72 -5.08 -32.19
C VAL A 165 -5.09 -3.70 -31.62
N LEU A 166 -4.65 -3.43 -30.40
CA LEU A 166 -4.86 -2.17 -29.68
C LEU A 166 -3.74 -1.17 -29.94
N ALA A 167 -2.50 -1.67 -30.01
CA ALA A 167 -1.30 -0.93 -30.38
C ALA A 167 -0.29 -1.90 -31.00
N SER A 168 0.57 -1.42 -31.90
CA SER A 168 1.66 -2.23 -32.45
C SER A 168 2.77 -1.36 -33.00
N THR A 169 3.99 -1.89 -33.00
CA THR A 169 5.16 -1.28 -33.63
C THR A 169 6.07 -2.36 -34.20
N HIS A 170 7.00 -1.96 -35.07
CA HIS A 170 8.02 -2.83 -35.65
C HIS A 170 9.41 -2.40 -35.21
N VAL A 171 10.25 -3.36 -34.84
CA VAL A 171 11.66 -3.12 -34.49
C VAL A 171 12.54 -3.91 -35.45
N SER A 172 13.47 -3.24 -36.11
CA SER A 172 14.46 -3.92 -36.96
C SER A 172 15.49 -4.62 -36.08
N VAL A 173 15.51 -5.95 -36.16
CA VAL A 173 16.40 -6.83 -35.40
C VAL A 173 17.42 -7.44 -36.37
N ASN A 174 18.68 -7.25 -36.03
CA ASN A 174 19.81 -7.91 -36.66
C ASN A 174 20.61 -8.62 -35.55
N SER A 175 20.25 -9.86 -35.28
CA SER A 175 20.80 -10.68 -34.20
C SER A 175 21.48 -11.93 -34.75
N ASN A 176 22.33 -12.54 -33.93
CA ASN A 176 23.04 -13.77 -34.25
C ASN A 176 23.00 -14.76 -33.08
N SER A 177 23.44 -15.99 -33.30
CA SER A 177 23.41 -17.05 -32.29
C SER A 177 24.52 -16.98 -31.23
N SER A 178 25.45 -16.02 -31.31
CA SER A 178 26.61 -15.95 -30.41
C SER A 178 26.34 -15.21 -29.10
N ALA A 179 25.54 -14.16 -29.12
CA ALA A 179 25.25 -13.33 -27.94
C ALA A 179 23.88 -12.66 -28.06
N PHE A 180 23.34 -12.25 -26.91
CA PHE A 180 22.14 -11.40 -26.86
C PHE A 180 22.47 -9.97 -27.32
N GLY A 181 21.65 -9.43 -28.22
CA GLY A 181 21.64 -8.01 -28.57
C GLY A 181 20.48 -7.30 -27.87
N TYR A 182 20.72 -6.08 -27.38
CA TYR A 182 19.71 -5.24 -26.74
C TYR A 182 18.93 -4.41 -27.79
N TYR A 183 17.62 -4.30 -27.60
CA TYR A 183 16.72 -3.53 -28.44
C TYR A 183 15.70 -2.79 -27.59
N GLU A 184 15.31 -1.60 -28.04
CA GLU A 184 14.30 -0.77 -27.40
C GLU A 184 13.46 0.00 -28.42
N THR A 185 12.24 0.38 -28.02
CA THR A 185 11.37 1.28 -28.80
C THR A 185 10.35 1.96 -27.91
N TYR A 186 9.99 3.19 -28.26
CA TYR A 186 8.98 4.03 -27.60
C TYR A 186 7.77 4.33 -28.52
N ASP A 187 7.77 3.73 -29.72
CA ASP A 187 6.83 4.08 -30.79
C ASP A 187 5.49 3.33 -30.70
N MET A 188 5.34 2.40 -29.76
CA MET A 188 4.07 1.69 -29.57
C MET A 188 3.07 2.59 -28.86
N TYR A 189 2.09 3.10 -29.61
CA TYR A 189 1.05 4.00 -29.10
C TYR A 189 -0.34 3.37 -29.19
N ALA A 190 -1.08 3.36 -28.08
CA ALA A 190 -2.50 3.04 -28.07
C ALA A 190 -3.31 4.34 -28.14
N GLY A 191 -4.17 4.50 -29.16
CA GLY A 191 -4.95 5.73 -29.32
C GLY A 191 -6.23 5.82 -28.47
N LYS A 192 -6.60 4.72 -27.80
CA LYS A 192 -7.81 4.60 -26.98
C LYS A 192 -7.61 3.55 -25.89
N ALA A 193 -8.39 3.66 -24.81
CA ALA A 193 -8.45 2.60 -23.82
C ALA A 193 -9.03 1.31 -24.42
N ALA A 194 -8.55 0.16 -23.96
CA ALA A 194 -9.19 -1.13 -24.22
C ALA A 194 -10.56 -1.22 -23.53
N ALA A 195 -11.38 -2.17 -23.98
CA ALA A 195 -12.72 -2.37 -23.41
C ALA A 195 -12.70 -3.03 -22.02
N ASN A 196 -11.65 -3.80 -21.71
CA ASN A 196 -11.41 -4.46 -20.43
C ASN A 196 -9.90 -4.72 -20.26
N GLY A 197 -9.50 -5.36 -19.14
CA GLY A 197 -8.10 -5.66 -18.83
C GLY A 197 -7.55 -6.95 -19.44
N ASN A 198 -8.37 -7.76 -20.10
CA ASN A 198 -7.97 -9.05 -20.68
C ASN A 198 -7.25 -8.85 -22.02
N ASN A 199 -6.07 -8.25 -21.94
CA ASN A 199 -5.21 -7.95 -23.08
C ASN A 199 -3.85 -8.63 -22.88
N THR A 200 -3.16 -8.89 -23.98
CA THR A 200 -1.85 -9.54 -24.00
C THR A 200 -0.83 -8.71 -24.74
N TRP A 201 0.43 -8.79 -24.32
CA TRP A 201 1.56 -8.32 -25.11
C TRP A 201 2.07 -9.46 -25.99
N GLN A 202 2.48 -9.17 -27.22
CA GLN A 202 2.95 -10.17 -28.16
C GLN A 202 4.28 -9.76 -28.80
N PHE A 203 5.19 -10.73 -28.91
CA PHE A 203 6.41 -10.65 -29.70
C PHE A 203 6.32 -11.65 -30.84
N THR A 204 6.35 -11.15 -32.08
CA THR A 204 6.24 -12.02 -33.28
C THR A 204 7.28 -11.69 -34.34
N PHE A 205 7.65 -12.68 -35.14
CA PHE A 205 8.62 -12.57 -36.22
C PHE A 205 8.28 -13.51 -37.38
N ASP A 206 8.81 -13.23 -38.57
CA ASP A 206 8.71 -14.13 -39.73
C ASP A 206 9.68 -15.30 -39.59
N ALA A 207 9.14 -16.52 -39.51
CA ALA A 207 9.92 -17.75 -39.42
C ALA A 207 10.93 -17.94 -40.57
N SER A 208 10.66 -17.39 -41.76
CA SER A 208 11.57 -17.52 -42.91
C SER A 208 12.86 -16.72 -42.78
N LEU A 209 12.88 -15.72 -41.87
CA LEU A 209 14.03 -14.87 -41.61
C LEU A 209 14.87 -15.35 -40.41
N ALA A 210 14.36 -16.31 -39.63
CA ALA A 210 15.11 -16.97 -38.57
C ALA A 210 15.83 -18.21 -39.13
N THR A 211 17.09 -18.04 -39.57
CA THR A 211 17.82 -19.11 -40.29
C THR A 211 18.09 -20.34 -39.43
N ASP A 212 18.15 -20.16 -38.11
CA ASP A 212 18.32 -21.25 -37.13
C ASP A 212 16.96 -21.84 -36.67
N GLY A 213 15.84 -21.31 -37.19
CA GLY A 213 14.48 -21.75 -36.87
C GLY A 213 13.98 -21.33 -35.48
N GLN A 214 14.73 -20.51 -34.74
CA GLN A 214 14.40 -20.12 -33.37
C GLN A 214 15.01 -18.78 -32.98
N LEU A 215 14.42 -18.14 -31.96
CA LEU A 215 14.99 -16.99 -31.25
C LEU A 215 14.85 -17.20 -29.74
N ASN A 216 15.85 -16.73 -28.99
CA ASN A 216 15.76 -16.54 -27.55
C ASN A 216 15.42 -15.07 -27.27
N LEU A 217 14.41 -14.85 -26.44
CA LEU A 217 13.99 -13.54 -25.94
C LEU A 217 14.37 -13.44 -24.46
N GLY A 218 15.20 -12.46 -24.12
CA GLY A 218 15.66 -12.19 -22.76
C GLY A 218 15.06 -10.90 -22.21
N LEU A 219 14.63 -10.94 -20.95
CA LEU A 219 14.10 -9.82 -20.16
C LEU A 219 13.24 -8.81 -20.96
N PRO A 220 12.16 -9.26 -21.66
CA PRO A 220 11.24 -8.35 -22.31
C PRO A 220 10.52 -7.48 -21.27
N GLN A 221 10.38 -6.21 -21.56
CA GLN A 221 9.76 -5.23 -20.68
C GLN A 221 8.74 -4.40 -21.42
N LEU A 222 7.67 -4.03 -20.74
CA LEU A 222 6.60 -3.20 -21.25
C LEU A 222 6.18 -2.21 -20.16
N PHE A 223 6.52 -0.94 -20.36
CA PHE A 223 6.13 0.14 -19.47
C PHE A 223 5.18 1.10 -20.19
N PRO A 224 3.99 1.40 -19.64
CA PRO A 224 3.30 2.65 -19.95
C PRO A 224 4.11 3.85 -19.41
N THR A 225 3.58 5.07 -19.57
CA THR A 225 4.15 6.23 -18.90
C THR A 225 4.11 6.02 -17.39
N THR A 226 5.28 6.07 -16.75
CA THR A 226 5.45 5.88 -15.31
C THR A 226 5.20 7.17 -14.55
N TYR A 227 4.93 7.05 -13.25
CA TYR A 227 4.76 8.19 -12.35
C TYR A 227 5.99 9.10 -12.41
N LYS A 228 5.75 10.41 -12.61
CA LYS A 228 6.76 11.46 -12.86
C LYS A 228 7.71 11.17 -14.03
N GLY A 229 7.41 10.20 -14.90
CA GLY A 229 8.24 9.84 -16.05
C GLY A 229 9.58 9.18 -15.70
N ARG A 230 9.69 8.56 -14.52
CA ARG A 230 10.89 7.84 -14.07
C ARG A 230 11.12 6.59 -14.93
N PHE A 231 12.33 6.41 -15.48
CA PHE A 231 12.73 5.11 -16.04
C PHE A 231 12.66 4.04 -14.93
N ASN A 232 12.23 2.82 -15.27
CA ASN A 232 12.03 1.75 -14.29
C ASN A 232 11.08 2.13 -13.14
N GLY A 233 10.19 3.10 -13.39
CA GLY A 233 9.42 3.77 -12.36
C GLY A 233 8.11 3.08 -12.00
N MET A 234 7.35 3.77 -11.16
CA MET A 234 6.08 3.26 -10.65
C MET A 234 4.94 3.37 -11.67
N ASN A 235 3.96 2.49 -11.55
CA ASN A 235 2.67 2.57 -12.21
C ASN A 235 1.98 3.90 -11.87
N ASN A 236 1.67 4.71 -12.89
CA ASN A 236 1.17 6.06 -12.70
C ASN A 236 -0.22 6.13 -12.06
N GLU A 237 -1.15 5.22 -12.40
CA GLU A 237 -2.50 5.23 -11.81
C GLU A 237 -2.43 4.90 -10.30
N ILE A 238 -1.67 3.86 -9.92
CA ILE A 238 -1.54 3.43 -8.53
C ILE A 238 -0.79 4.47 -7.70
N ALA A 239 0.38 4.93 -8.18
CA ALA A 239 1.19 5.92 -7.47
C ALA A 239 0.44 7.24 -7.26
N THR A 240 -0.41 7.66 -8.21
CA THR A 240 -1.24 8.86 -8.04
C THR A 240 -2.23 8.70 -6.88
N VAL A 241 -2.90 7.54 -6.77
CA VAL A 241 -3.83 7.28 -5.67
C VAL A 241 -3.10 7.20 -4.32
N ILE A 242 -1.89 6.65 -4.29
CA ILE A 242 -1.07 6.65 -3.07
C ILE A 242 -0.68 8.07 -2.66
N ASP A 243 -0.22 8.90 -3.60
CA ASP A 243 0.18 10.29 -3.35
C ASP A 243 -0.99 11.14 -2.81
N GLU A 244 -2.20 10.87 -3.32
CA GLU A 244 -3.45 11.49 -2.85
C GLU A 244 -3.78 11.22 -1.38
N ILE A 245 -3.19 10.20 -0.72
CA ILE A 245 -3.34 9.99 0.73
C ILE A 245 -2.70 11.17 1.50
N GLY A 246 -1.60 11.72 0.99
CA GLY A 246 -0.85 12.79 1.65
C GLY A 246 0.04 12.31 2.81
N GLY A 247 0.53 11.06 2.73
CA GLY A 247 1.48 10.49 3.70
C GLY A 247 2.74 11.33 3.90
N LYS A 248 3.50 11.03 4.96
CA LYS A 248 4.70 11.77 5.37
C LYS A 248 5.96 10.93 5.50
N PHE A 249 5.80 9.61 5.57
CA PHE A 249 6.91 8.66 5.57
C PHE A 249 6.52 7.39 4.80
N LEU A 250 7.53 6.59 4.43
CA LEU A 250 7.39 5.26 3.85
C LEU A 250 8.25 4.27 4.63
N ARG A 251 7.62 3.28 5.29
CA ARG A 251 8.29 2.11 5.85
C ARG A 251 8.54 1.09 4.75
N LEU A 252 9.80 0.72 4.51
CA LEU A 252 10.27 -0.09 3.38
C LEU A 252 11.54 -0.89 3.72
N PRO A 253 11.87 -1.97 3.00
CA PRO A 253 11.02 -2.72 2.07
C PRO A 253 10.01 -3.63 2.80
N GLY A 254 9.98 -3.52 4.14
CA GLY A 254 8.86 -3.80 5.02
C GLY A 254 8.47 -5.25 5.21
N GLY A 255 7.91 -5.50 6.39
CA GLY A 255 7.14 -6.69 6.71
C GLY A 255 7.88 -8.00 6.53
N ASN A 256 7.10 -9.06 6.37
CA ASN A 256 7.61 -10.41 6.21
C ASN A 256 8.54 -10.53 5.01
N ASN A 257 8.26 -9.78 3.92
CA ASN A 257 9.03 -9.87 2.70
C ASN A 257 10.49 -9.34 2.84
N LEU A 258 10.85 -8.68 3.94
CA LEU A 258 12.25 -8.38 4.31
C LEU A 258 13.00 -9.64 4.79
N GLU A 259 12.34 -10.47 5.59
CA GLU A 259 12.93 -11.54 6.40
C GLU A 259 13.35 -12.75 5.57
N GLY A 260 12.54 -13.13 4.59
CA GLY A 260 12.73 -14.34 3.81
C GLY A 260 12.36 -15.61 4.58
N ALA A 261 11.92 -16.63 3.85
CA ALA A 261 11.70 -17.96 4.39
C ALA A 261 12.99 -18.56 4.94
N SER A 262 14.13 -18.27 4.32
CA SER A 262 15.46 -18.67 4.76
C SER A 262 16.49 -17.57 4.46
N THR A 263 17.72 -17.69 5.00
CA THR A 263 18.74 -16.64 4.85
C THR A 263 19.08 -16.28 3.39
N PRO A 264 19.12 -17.23 2.43
CA PRO A 264 19.23 -16.90 1.01
C PRO A 264 18.02 -16.18 0.40
N ASP A 265 16.82 -16.36 0.97
CA ASP A 265 15.56 -15.81 0.44
C ASP A 265 15.24 -14.40 0.99
N ARG A 266 16.00 -13.96 2.01
CA ARG A 266 15.87 -12.62 2.58
C ARG A 266 15.99 -11.54 1.52
N TRP A 267 15.52 -10.35 1.83
CA TRP A 267 15.81 -9.20 0.99
C TRP A 267 17.30 -8.80 1.07
N ILE A 268 17.95 -8.71 -0.09
CA ILE A 268 19.39 -8.42 -0.22
C ILE A 268 19.54 -7.14 -1.06
N TRP A 269 19.76 -6.01 -0.38
CA TRP A 269 19.71 -4.68 -0.97
C TRP A 269 20.53 -4.53 -2.26
N ASN A 270 21.76 -5.08 -2.28
CA ASN A 270 22.69 -4.96 -3.40
C ASN A 270 22.34 -5.86 -4.60
N ASN A 271 21.41 -6.82 -4.45
CA ASN A 271 20.79 -7.53 -5.57
C ASN A 271 19.69 -6.70 -6.27
N THR A 272 19.28 -5.58 -5.66
CA THR A 272 18.16 -4.75 -6.12
C THR A 272 18.58 -3.43 -6.76
N ILE A 273 19.89 -3.20 -6.93
CA ILE A 273 20.44 -1.96 -7.50
C ILE A 273 21.15 -2.23 -8.83
N GLY A 274 21.47 -1.16 -9.56
CA GLY A 274 22.16 -1.27 -10.84
C GLY A 274 21.28 -1.78 -11.98
N PRO A 275 21.88 -2.25 -13.09
CA PRO A 275 21.15 -2.69 -14.27
C PRO A 275 20.22 -3.87 -13.98
N LEU A 276 19.01 -3.86 -14.56
CA LEU A 276 18.02 -4.94 -14.38
C LEU A 276 18.53 -6.32 -14.83
N ILE A 277 19.45 -6.38 -15.80
CA ILE A 277 20.05 -7.65 -16.23
C ILE A 277 20.94 -8.29 -15.17
N ASP A 278 21.36 -7.53 -14.15
CA ASP A 278 22.22 -7.99 -13.06
C ASP A 278 21.43 -8.24 -11.77
N ARG A 279 20.10 -8.06 -11.80
CA ARG A 279 19.21 -8.32 -10.65
C ARG A 279 18.66 -9.74 -10.72
N PRO A 280 19.05 -10.65 -9.82
CA PRO A 280 18.61 -12.05 -9.87
C PRO A 280 17.15 -12.23 -9.46
N GLY A 281 16.56 -11.26 -8.75
CA GLY A 281 15.32 -11.45 -8.03
C GLY A 281 15.48 -12.47 -6.90
N ARG A 282 14.36 -12.88 -6.32
CA ARG A 282 14.32 -13.89 -5.26
C ARG A 282 12.94 -14.51 -5.14
N GLN A 283 12.86 -15.62 -4.39
CA GLN A 283 11.58 -16.12 -3.92
C GLN A 283 11.11 -15.23 -2.75
N GLY A 284 9.99 -14.53 -2.93
CA GLY A 284 9.38 -13.73 -1.87
C GLY A 284 8.59 -14.59 -0.90
N ASP A 285 8.13 -13.98 0.19
CA ASP A 285 7.47 -14.66 1.31
C ASP A 285 5.97 -14.89 1.09
N TRP A 286 5.41 -14.26 0.05
CA TRP A 286 3.99 -14.31 -0.29
C TRP A 286 3.68 -15.21 -1.47
N THR A 287 4.33 -16.38 -1.55
CA THR A 287 4.05 -17.46 -2.53
C THR A 287 4.45 -17.19 -3.99
N TYR A 288 4.94 -16.00 -4.32
CA TYR A 288 5.43 -15.65 -5.66
C TYR A 288 6.85 -15.07 -5.63
N PRO A 289 7.61 -15.18 -6.74
CA PRO A 289 8.93 -14.58 -6.82
C PRO A 289 8.86 -13.07 -7.05
N ASN A 290 9.78 -12.33 -6.44
CA ASN A 290 9.99 -10.91 -6.72
C ASN A 290 11.10 -10.75 -7.76
N THR A 291 10.89 -9.85 -8.71
CA THR A 291 11.87 -9.50 -9.75
C THR A 291 12.99 -8.63 -9.19
N ASP A 292 12.77 -7.98 -8.05
CA ASP A 292 13.59 -6.89 -7.51
C ASP A 292 13.84 -5.76 -8.53
N GLY A 293 12.95 -5.64 -9.52
CA GLY A 293 12.99 -4.60 -10.55
C GLY A 293 12.66 -3.22 -9.98
N MET A 294 11.72 -3.14 -9.05
CA MET A 294 11.58 -1.99 -8.16
C MET A 294 12.36 -2.29 -6.88
N GLY A 295 13.62 -1.85 -6.84
CA GLY A 295 14.56 -2.12 -5.77
C GLY A 295 14.81 -0.89 -4.90
N LEU A 296 15.91 -0.94 -4.14
CA LEU A 296 16.25 0.09 -3.15
C LEU A 296 16.18 1.50 -3.74
N ILE A 297 16.87 1.77 -4.86
CA ILE A 297 16.91 3.14 -5.41
C ILE A 297 15.55 3.59 -5.94
N GLU A 298 14.73 2.68 -6.46
CA GLU A 298 13.38 3.00 -6.93
C GLU A 298 12.45 3.37 -5.75
N TYR A 299 12.58 2.73 -4.59
CA TYR A 299 11.89 3.15 -3.36
C TYR A 299 12.31 4.55 -2.90
N LEU A 300 13.59 4.90 -2.98
CA LEU A 300 14.04 6.25 -2.62
C LEU A 300 13.60 7.31 -3.63
N TYR A 301 13.48 6.97 -4.92
CA TYR A 301 12.85 7.86 -5.90
C TYR A 301 11.37 8.09 -5.59
N TRP A 302 10.64 7.06 -5.18
CA TRP A 302 9.28 7.21 -4.69
C TRP A 302 9.24 8.19 -3.51
N CYS A 303 10.12 8.02 -2.52
CA CYS A 303 10.20 8.94 -1.39
C CYS A 303 10.46 10.40 -1.83
N GLN A 304 11.39 10.63 -2.75
CA GLN A 304 11.65 11.97 -3.30
C GLN A 304 10.44 12.54 -4.04
N ASP A 305 9.81 11.74 -4.91
CA ASP A 305 8.74 12.18 -5.80
C ASP A 305 7.44 12.52 -5.05
N MET A 306 7.23 11.92 -3.88
CA MET A 306 6.09 12.17 -2.97
C MET A 306 6.47 12.94 -1.70
N SER A 307 7.73 13.38 -1.56
CA SER A 307 8.23 14.07 -0.35
C SER A 307 8.00 13.30 0.95
N LEU A 308 8.31 11.99 0.93
CA LEU A 308 8.20 11.08 2.07
C LEU A 308 9.56 10.92 2.76
N GLU A 309 9.55 10.84 4.08
CA GLU A 309 10.69 10.39 4.87
C GLU A 309 10.82 8.85 4.78
N PRO A 310 11.96 8.29 4.36
CA PRO A 310 12.15 6.85 4.38
C PRO A 310 12.38 6.33 5.81
N VAL A 311 11.65 5.28 6.18
CA VAL A 311 11.93 4.43 7.33
C VAL A 311 12.48 3.12 6.78
N LEU A 312 13.81 3.00 6.77
CA LEU A 312 14.51 1.88 6.15
C LEU A 312 14.62 0.71 7.12
N ALA A 313 13.90 -0.38 6.86
CA ALA A 313 14.08 -1.63 7.58
C ALA A 313 15.28 -2.40 7.03
N VAL A 314 16.14 -2.91 7.92
CA VAL A 314 17.29 -3.74 7.57
C VAL A 314 17.13 -5.13 8.17
N TRP A 315 17.54 -6.15 7.40
CA TRP A 315 17.49 -7.54 7.85
C TRP A 315 18.44 -7.76 9.02
N ASP A 316 17.98 -8.46 10.07
CA ASP A 316 18.66 -8.49 11.37
C ASP A 316 18.97 -9.90 11.91
N GLY A 317 18.84 -10.91 11.04
CA GLY A 317 19.11 -12.31 11.39
C GLY A 317 17.89 -13.22 11.37
N LEU A 318 16.67 -12.68 11.50
CA LEU A 318 15.45 -13.49 11.57
C LEU A 318 14.98 -13.96 10.18
N VAL A 319 14.44 -15.17 10.13
CA VAL A 319 13.80 -15.76 8.95
C VAL A 319 12.47 -16.40 9.35
N LEU A 320 11.55 -16.52 8.40
CA LEU A 320 10.18 -16.96 8.68
C LEU A 320 10.03 -18.48 8.84
N ALA A 321 10.84 -19.29 8.14
CA ALA A 321 10.79 -20.74 8.34
C ALA A 321 11.41 -21.07 9.70
N ASP A 322 10.56 -21.46 10.66
CA ASP A 322 10.78 -21.73 12.11
C ASP A 322 12.14 -22.37 12.50
N SER A 323 13.24 -21.65 12.25
CA SER A 323 14.64 -22.10 12.40
C SER A 323 15.43 -21.21 13.37
N GLY A 324 14.78 -20.18 13.91
CA GLY A 324 15.40 -19.16 14.76
C GLY A 324 16.11 -18.09 13.95
N ALA A 325 16.91 -17.25 14.62
CA ALA A 325 17.64 -16.15 14.00
C ALA A 325 19.16 -16.35 14.07
N ILE A 326 19.87 -15.93 13.02
CA ILE A 326 21.33 -15.76 13.05
C ILE A 326 21.67 -14.72 14.12
N SER A 327 22.61 -15.05 15.01
CA SER A 327 22.96 -14.20 16.15
C SER A 327 24.43 -14.32 16.52
N GLY A 328 24.91 -13.45 17.41
CA GLY A 328 26.30 -13.46 17.88
C GLY A 328 27.31 -13.18 16.76
N ASP A 329 28.44 -13.89 16.75
CA ASP A 329 29.50 -13.65 15.77
C ASP A 329 29.08 -13.88 14.32
N GLU A 330 28.12 -14.77 14.07
CA GLU A 330 27.59 -15.07 12.74
C GLU A 330 26.76 -13.92 12.17
N LEU A 331 26.24 -13.02 13.02
CA LEU A 331 25.46 -11.86 12.60
C LEU A 331 26.33 -10.69 12.11
N LYS A 332 27.61 -10.63 12.51
CA LYS A 332 28.51 -9.50 12.19
C LYS A 332 28.62 -9.16 10.69
N PRO A 333 28.70 -10.12 9.76
CA PRO A 333 28.73 -9.80 8.33
C PRO A 333 27.46 -9.08 7.85
N TYR A 334 26.31 -9.38 8.43
CA TYR A 334 25.03 -8.77 8.07
C TYR A 334 24.87 -7.37 8.66
N VAL A 335 25.37 -7.14 9.88
CA VAL A 335 25.49 -5.78 10.44
C VAL A 335 26.35 -4.90 9.53
N GLN A 336 27.49 -5.43 9.07
CA GLN A 336 28.35 -4.70 8.13
C GLN A 336 27.67 -4.47 6.78
N ASP A 337 26.88 -5.43 6.29
CA ASP A 337 26.12 -5.29 5.05
C ASP A 337 25.08 -4.16 5.14
N SER A 338 24.39 -4.01 6.27
CA SER A 338 23.49 -2.87 6.51
C SER A 338 24.23 -1.53 6.61
N LEU A 339 25.46 -1.50 7.15
CA LEU A 339 26.29 -0.29 7.10
C LEU A 339 26.71 0.05 5.67
N ASN A 340 26.99 -0.96 4.83
CA ASN A 340 27.29 -0.77 3.42
C ASN A 340 26.07 -0.21 2.66
N GLU A 341 24.87 -0.70 2.97
CA GLU A 341 23.61 -0.17 2.45
C GLU A 341 23.43 1.32 2.83
N LEU A 342 23.65 1.67 4.09
CA LEU A 342 23.59 3.06 4.54
C LEU A 342 24.67 3.94 3.88
N GLU A 343 25.88 3.42 3.66
CA GLU A 343 26.93 4.13 2.92
C GLU A 343 26.55 4.31 1.44
N TYR A 344 25.92 3.30 0.82
CA TYR A 344 25.40 3.43 -0.54
C TYR A 344 24.38 4.55 -0.63
N LEU A 345 23.46 4.65 0.32
CA LEU A 345 22.41 5.67 0.32
C LEU A 345 22.92 7.06 0.69
N THR A 346 23.78 7.17 1.70
CA THR A 346 24.10 8.46 2.35
C THR A 346 25.53 8.93 2.12
N GLY A 347 26.42 8.05 1.66
CA GLY A 347 27.86 8.31 1.51
C GLY A 347 28.19 9.30 0.40
N ASP A 348 29.31 9.99 0.55
CA ASP A 348 29.88 10.86 -0.51
C ASP A 348 30.38 10.02 -1.69
N THR A 349 30.43 10.62 -2.88
CA THR A 349 30.92 9.95 -4.10
C THR A 349 32.39 9.48 -4.03
N SER A 350 33.14 9.88 -3.00
CA SER A 350 34.50 9.40 -2.72
C SER A 350 34.57 8.13 -1.89
N THR A 351 33.47 7.68 -1.28
CA THR A 351 33.40 6.40 -0.55
C THR A 351 33.09 5.25 -1.52
N GLU A 352 33.31 4.01 -1.10
CA GLU A 352 33.15 2.85 -1.98
C GLU A 352 31.70 2.73 -2.48
N TRP A 353 30.75 2.77 -1.54
CA TRP A 353 29.34 2.58 -1.86
C TRP A 353 28.68 3.86 -2.39
N GLY A 354 29.13 5.04 -1.96
CA GLY A 354 28.70 6.31 -2.54
C GLY A 354 29.15 6.49 -3.99
N ALA A 355 30.35 6.02 -4.35
CA ALA A 355 30.81 5.96 -5.74
C ALA A 355 29.98 4.99 -6.58
N LEU A 356 29.59 3.85 -6.02
CA LEU A 356 28.71 2.90 -6.72
C LEU A 356 27.33 3.52 -7.00
N ARG A 357 26.71 4.17 -6.01
CA ARG A 357 25.45 4.92 -6.19
C ARG A 357 25.57 5.97 -7.31
N ALA A 358 26.67 6.73 -7.30
CA ALA A 358 26.95 7.71 -8.35
C ALA A 358 27.07 7.08 -9.73
N SER A 359 27.71 5.90 -9.84
CA SER A 359 27.84 5.16 -11.09
C SER A 359 26.50 4.62 -11.61
N HIS A 360 25.54 4.37 -10.72
CA HIS A 360 24.16 4.02 -11.05
C HIS A 360 23.30 5.24 -11.45
N GLY A 361 23.91 6.44 -11.57
CA GLY A 361 23.26 7.65 -12.05
C GLY A 361 22.71 8.56 -10.95
N HIS A 362 23.02 8.30 -9.68
CA HIS A 362 22.56 9.15 -8.56
C HIS A 362 23.73 9.63 -7.68
N PRO A 363 24.45 10.69 -8.10
CA PRO A 363 25.62 11.17 -7.36
C PRO A 363 25.27 11.78 -5.99
N ASP A 364 24.11 12.41 -5.85
CA ASP A 364 23.70 13.05 -4.60
C ASP A 364 23.33 11.99 -3.55
N PRO A 365 23.69 12.17 -2.27
CA PRO A 365 23.26 11.26 -1.21
C PRO A 365 21.77 11.42 -0.92
N PHE A 366 21.11 10.32 -0.56
CA PHE A 366 19.77 10.32 0.02
C PHE A 366 19.83 10.73 1.49
N HIS A 367 18.70 11.21 2.01
CA HIS A 367 18.52 11.46 3.44
C HIS A 367 17.81 10.26 4.06
N ILE A 368 18.47 9.64 5.05
CA ILE A 368 17.91 8.55 5.86
C ILE A 368 17.98 9.01 7.32
N ASN A 369 16.84 9.30 7.93
CA ASN A 369 16.77 9.69 9.34
C ASN A 369 16.29 8.54 10.25
N TYR A 370 15.72 7.48 9.68
CA TYR A 370 15.11 6.37 10.41
C TYR A 370 15.55 5.03 9.84
N VAL A 371 15.99 4.14 10.73
CA VAL A 371 16.34 2.75 10.40
C VAL A 371 15.63 1.83 11.38
N GLU A 372 14.85 0.88 10.87
CA GLU A 372 14.23 -0.17 11.65
C GLU A 372 15.08 -1.44 11.59
N ILE A 373 15.27 -2.09 12.74
CA ILE A 373 16.11 -3.29 12.87
C ILE A 373 15.20 -4.52 12.92
N GLY A 374 15.17 -5.26 11.82
CA GLY A 374 14.31 -6.44 11.67
C GLY A 374 12.87 -6.10 11.32
N ASN A 375 12.03 -7.11 11.44
CA ASN A 375 10.57 -7.03 11.33
C ASN A 375 9.97 -8.09 12.26
N GLU A 376 8.91 -7.72 12.99
CA GLU A 376 8.12 -8.62 13.82
C GLU A 376 8.92 -9.67 14.63
N ASP A 377 10.04 -9.28 15.25
CA ASP A 377 10.92 -10.22 15.97
C ASP A 377 10.26 -10.86 17.21
N MET A 378 9.02 -10.47 17.52
CA MET A 378 8.17 -11.18 18.46
C MET A 378 7.66 -12.55 17.94
N LEU A 379 7.79 -12.82 16.64
CA LEU A 379 7.40 -14.05 15.96
C LEU A 379 8.59 -15.01 15.76
N ASN A 380 8.32 -16.23 15.27
CA ASN A 380 9.32 -17.19 14.76
C ASN A 380 10.53 -17.45 15.68
N LYS A 381 10.33 -17.37 17.00
CA LYS A 381 11.37 -17.48 18.05
C LYS A 381 12.43 -16.34 18.02
N GLY A 382 12.15 -15.22 17.36
CA GLY A 382 13.04 -14.07 17.28
C GLY A 382 13.40 -13.49 18.65
N LEU A 383 12.45 -13.47 19.60
CA LEU A 383 12.66 -12.95 20.96
C LEU A 383 13.76 -13.66 21.75
N ASP A 384 14.07 -14.92 21.43
CA ASP A 384 15.07 -15.70 22.18
C ASP A 384 16.45 -15.03 22.13
N ASN A 385 16.74 -14.27 21.07
CA ASN A 385 18.01 -13.59 20.87
C ASN A 385 17.87 -12.14 20.36
N TYR A 386 16.66 -11.61 20.16
CA TYR A 386 16.44 -10.26 19.59
C TYR A 386 17.18 -9.16 20.33
N GLN A 387 17.16 -9.11 21.67
CA GLN A 387 17.90 -8.07 22.42
C GLN A 387 19.37 -8.00 21.99
N SER A 388 20.04 -9.16 21.89
CA SER A 388 21.46 -9.19 21.52
C SER A 388 21.69 -8.81 20.07
N ARG A 389 20.75 -9.11 19.16
CA ARG A 389 20.83 -8.73 17.75
C ARG A 389 20.59 -7.23 17.60
N PHE A 390 19.52 -6.71 18.20
CA PHE A 390 19.22 -5.29 18.27
C PHE A 390 20.39 -4.49 18.84
N ASP A 391 21.00 -4.90 19.96
CA ASP A 391 22.15 -4.21 20.55
C ASP A 391 23.34 -4.14 19.58
N MET A 392 23.63 -5.22 18.83
CA MET A 392 24.69 -5.23 17.83
C MET A 392 24.45 -4.22 16.69
N TYR A 393 23.23 -4.15 16.18
CA TYR A 393 22.86 -3.17 15.16
C TYR A 393 22.84 -1.76 15.72
N TYR A 394 22.25 -1.55 16.90
CA TYR A 394 22.19 -0.26 17.57
C TYR A 394 23.57 0.32 17.77
N GLU A 395 24.50 -0.44 18.36
CA GLU A 395 25.88 0.00 18.59
C GLU A 395 26.59 0.35 17.28
N ALA A 396 26.46 -0.48 16.25
CA ALA A 396 27.13 -0.28 14.97
C ALA A 396 26.58 0.93 14.20
N VAL A 397 25.25 1.01 14.05
CA VAL A 397 24.59 2.10 13.33
C VAL A 397 24.75 3.41 14.09
N HIS A 398 24.55 3.43 15.41
CA HIS A 398 24.71 4.65 16.19
C HIS A 398 26.15 5.18 16.19
N ALA A 399 27.15 4.29 16.17
CA ALA A 399 28.55 4.70 16.06
C ALA A 399 28.89 5.33 14.70
N ALA A 400 28.35 4.78 13.61
CA ALA A 400 28.62 5.27 12.25
C ALA A 400 27.73 6.48 11.85
N TYR A 401 26.49 6.48 12.31
CA TYR A 401 25.41 7.41 11.93
C TYR A 401 24.64 7.90 13.17
N PRO A 402 25.26 8.71 14.06
CA PRO A 402 24.69 9.06 15.36
C PRO A 402 23.39 9.90 15.30
N ASN A 403 23.05 10.43 14.13
CA ASN A 403 21.83 11.21 13.92
C ASN A 403 20.64 10.37 13.42
N ILE A 404 20.86 9.10 13.05
CA ILE A 404 19.78 8.20 12.67
C ILE A 404 19.03 7.77 13.93
N THR A 405 17.70 7.89 13.89
CA THR A 405 16.81 7.30 14.89
C THR A 405 16.64 5.83 14.55
N ILE A 406 17.02 4.97 15.49
CA ILE A 406 16.92 3.52 15.35
C ILE A 406 15.58 3.06 15.92
N ILE A 407 14.88 2.18 15.21
CA ILE A 407 13.59 1.64 15.58
C ILE A 407 13.75 0.13 15.86
N SER A 408 13.33 -0.30 17.05
CA SER A 408 13.14 -1.71 17.38
C SER A 408 11.89 -2.23 16.69
N SER A 409 11.94 -3.36 15.98
CA SER A 409 10.79 -4.06 15.40
C SER A 409 9.85 -4.66 16.46
N VAL A 410 10.17 -4.49 17.74
CA VAL A 410 9.43 -5.04 18.87
C VAL A 410 8.96 -3.92 19.80
N ALA A 411 7.66 -3.90 20.08
CA ALA A 411 7.03 -3.07 21.12
C ALA A 411 6.14 -3.91 22.08
N PRO A 412 5.92 -3.43 23.32
CA PRO A 412 4.94 -4.01 24.23
C PRO A 412 3.52 -4.00 23.64
N GLY A 413 2.87 -5.15 23.64
CA GLY A 413 1.47 -5.27 23.25
C GLY A 413 1.20 -5.40 21.75
N SER A 414 2.24 -5.62 20.92
CA SER A 414 2.07 -6.02 19.52
C SER A 414 1.25 -7.31 19.39
N THR A 415 0.53 -7.46 18.28
CA THR A 415 -0.09 -8.73 17.92
C THR A 415 1.00 -9.81 17.77
N GLY A 416 0.69 -11.07 18.12
CA GLY A 416 1.62 -12.19 17.92
C GLY A 416 2.65 -12.43 19.03
N GLY A 417 3.03 -11.42 19.82
CA GLY A 417 3.96 -11.62 20.95
C GLY A 417 4.18 -10.37 21.80
N ASN A 418 4.55 -10.55 23.07
CA ASN A 418 4.75 -9.43 23.99
C ASN A 418 6.22 -9.01 24.07
N GLY A 419 6.55 -7.88 23.45
CA GLY A 419 7.87 -7.25 23.45
C GLY A 419 8.35 -6.63 24.76
N SER A 420 7.58 -6.71 25.85
CA SER A 420 7.89 -6.01 27.12
C SER A 420 9.24 -6.33 27.79
N GLY A 421 9.96 -7.35 27.33
CA GLY A 421 11.30 -7.72 27.82
C GLY A 421 12.45 -7.06 27.08
N ILE A 422 12.20 -6.34 25.98
CA ILE A 422 13.24 -5.67 25.19
C ILE A 422 13.55 -4.30 25.80
N ASN A 423 14.83 -4.07 26.11
CA ASN A 423 15.35 -2.80 26.57
C ASN A 423 15.76 -1.94 25.36
N VAL A 424 15.01 -0.87 25.13
CA VAL A 424 15.25 0.06 24.02
C VAL A 424 15.88 1.35 24.57
N PRO A 425 17.08 1.74 24.09
CA PRO A 425 17.79 2.93 24.57
C PRO A 425 16.98 4.22 24.38
N GLU A 426 17.23 5.20 25.26
CA GLU A 426 16.62 6.53 25.12
C GLU A 426 16.95 7.14 23.75
N GLY A 427 15.91 7.66 23.07
CA GLY A 427 16.03 8.22 21.72
C GLY A 427 15.80 7.22 20.58
N ALA A 428 15.82 5.91 20.84
CA ALA A 428 15.31 4.91 19.89
C ALA A 428 13.78 4.79 20.00
N TYR A 429 13.16 4.33 18.91
CA TYR A 429 11.71 4.10 18.83
C TYR A 429 11.42 2.60 18.89
N GLN A 430 10.14 2.25 19.02
CA GLN A 430 9.65 0.87 18.94
C GLN A 430 8.52 0.78 17.92
N ASP A 431 8.42 -0.34 17.23
CA ASP A 431 7.35 -0.63 16.28
C ASP A 431 6.25 -1.52 16.89
N LEU A 432 5.02 -1.02 16.85
CA LEU A 432 3.82 -1.66 17.37
C LEU A 432 2.90 -2.08 16.21
N HIS A 433 2.64 -3.37 16.09
CA HIS A 433 1.72 -3.91 15.08
C HIS A 433 0.37 -4.32 15.69
N GLN A 434 -0.74 -3.96 15.05
CA GLN A 434 -2.11 -4.23 15.53
C GLN A 434 -3.08 -4.66 14.42
N TYR A 435 -3.28 -5.97 14.30
CA TYR A 435 -4.34 -6.57 13.48
C TYR A 435 -5.47 -7.06 14.38
N LEU A 436 -6.59 -6.32 14.41
CA LEU A 436 -7.63 -6.49 15.45
C LEU A 436 -9.04 -6.46 14.86
N PRO A 437 -10.05 -7.04 15.54
CA PRO A 437 -11.44 -6.75 15.23
C PRO A 437 -11.86 -5.35 15.71
N PRO A 438 -12.92 -4.75 15.13
CA PRO A 438 -13.38 -3.40 15.44
C PRO A 438 -13.55 -3.11 16.93
N LYS A 439 -14.22 -3.99 17.68
CA LYS A 439 -14.42 -3.81 19.14
C LYS A 439 -13.11 -3.64 19.92
N ASP A 440 -12.01 -4.25 19.47
CA ASP A 440 -10.74 -4.23 20.19
C ASP A 440 -9.96 -2.94 19.89
N PHE A 441 -10.09 -2.37 18.68
CA PHE A 441 -9.63 -1.00 18.40
C PHE A 441 -10.32 0.02 19.30
N ILE A 442 -11.63 -0.10 19.48
CA ILE A 442 -12.39 0.75 20.41
C ILE A 442 -11.88 0.60 21.84
N ALA A 443 -11.68 -0.64 22.30
CA ALA A 443 -11.16 -0.91 23.63
C ALA A 443 -9.74 -0.34 23.86
N LYS A 444 -8.97 -0.15 22.79
CA LYS A 444 -7.60 0.39 22.80
C LYS A 444 -7.53 1.91 22.59
N PHE A 445 -8.65 2.62 22.50
CA PHE A 445 -8.68 4.08 22.29
C PHE A 445 -7.74 4.88 23.21
N ASN A 446 -7.66 4.49 24.49
CA ASN A 446 -6.86 5.20 25.51
C ASN A 446 -5.50 4.53 25.80
N THR A 447 -5.04 3.60 24.95
CA THR A 447 -3.78 2.86 25.15
C THR A 447 -2.60 3.79 25.38
N PHE A 448 -2.50 4.85 24.56
CA PHE A 448 -1.34 5.74 24.56
C PHE A 448 -1.40 6.83 25.63
N ASP A 449 -2.57 7.08 26.23
CA ASP A 449 -2.77 8.12 27.25
C ASP A 449 -1.83 7.93 28.46
N ASN A 450 -1.45 6.68 28.76
CA ASN A 450 -0.54 6.34 29.87
C ASN A 450 0.76 5.66 29.41
N TRP A 451 1.11 5.77 28.13
CA TRP A 451 2.37 5.22 27.62
C TRP A 451 3.58 5.94 28.23
N ASP A 452 4.72 5.26 28.30
CA ASP A 452 5.98 5.87 28.77
C ASP A 452 6.49 6.88 27.73
N ARG A 453 6.49 8.17 28.07
CA ARG A 453 6.89 9.25 27.16
C ARG A 453 8.38 9.23 26.79
N SER A 454 9.20 8.41 27.48
CA SER A 454 10.59 8.15 27.10
C SER A 454 10.74 7.10 25.99
N GLN A 455 9.65 6.46 25.57
CA GLN A 455 9.62 5.36 24.61
C GLN A 455 8.70 5.69 23.43
N PRO A 456 9.17 6.47 22.44
CA PRO A 456 8.36 6.85 21.29
C PRO A 456 8.04 5.65 20.39
N LEU A 457 6.94 5.76 19.65
CA LEU A 457 6.39 4.68 18.85
C LEU A 457 6.27 5.02 17.37
N LEU A 458 6.61 4.04 16.56
CA LEU A 458 6.01 3.77 15.26
C LEU A 458 4.86 2.77 15.50
N VAL A 459 3.68 3.04 14.96
CA VAL A 459 2.63 2.03 14.78
C VAL A 459 2.70 1.60 13.32
N GLY A 460 3.68 0.74 13.02
CA GLY A 460 4.13 0.42 11.66
C GLY A 460 3.14 -0.39 10.87
N GLU A 461 2.22 -1.07 11.54
CA GLU A 461 1.17 -1.85 10.90
C GLU A 461 -0.11 -1.84 11.75
N TYR A 462 -1.23 -1.43 11.17
CA TYR A 462 -2.55 -1.67 11.78
C TYR A 462 -3.66 -1.80 10.75
N ALA A 463 -4.61 -2.71 11.00
CA ALA A 463 -5.83 -2.85 10.22
C ALA A 463 -6.93 -3.63 10.96
N SER A 464 -8.19 -3.33 10.63
CA SER A 464 -9.34 -4.13 11.04
C SER A 464 -9.47 -5.38 10.17
N THR A 465 -8.79 -6.46 10.54
CA THR A 465 -8.67 -7.68 9.72
C THR A 465 -9.78 -8.70 9.93
N THR A 466 -10.55 -8.58 11.00
CA THR A 466 -11.63 -9.51 11.33
C THR A 466 -12.87 -8.78 11.80
N PHE A 467 -14.03 -9.39 11.63
CA PHE A 467 -15.26 -8.96 12.29
C PHE A 467 -15.22 -9.33 13.78
N ASP A 468 -16.10 -8.73 14.59
CA ASP A 468 -16.17 -8.98 16.04
C ASP A 468 -16.43 -10.45 16.44
N ASN A 469 -16.99 -11.24 15.51
CA ASN A 469 -17.23 -12.68 15.64
C ASN A 469 -16.01 -13.54 15.24
N GLY A 470 -14.91 -12.93 14.80
CA GLY A 470 -13.66 -13.57 14.39
C GLY A 470 -13.59 -13.99 12.91
N SER A 471 -14.61 -13.76 12.08
CA SER A 471 -14.50 -14.05 10.64
C SER A 471 -13.61 -13.02 9.95
N ALA A 472 -12.84 -13.45 8.95
CA ALA A 472 -11.96 -12.57 8.17
C ALA A 472 -12.76 -11.48 7.44
N THR A 473 -12.17 -10.29 7.36
CA THR A 473 -12.66 -9.17 6.55
C THR A 473 -11.94 -9.21 5.20
N ILE A 474 -12.70 -9.32 4.11
CA ILE A 474 -12.12 -9.33 2.74
C ILE A 474 -12.01 -7.90 2.22
N TRP A 475 -13.12 -7.15 2.30
CA TRP A 475 -13.15 -5.74 1.95
C TRP A 475 -13.31 -4.91 3.21
N THR A 476 -12.56 -3.81 3.32
CA THR A 476 -12.80 -2.84 4.40
C THR A 476 -14.25 -2.37 4.35
N ASN A 477 -14.84 -2.20 5.54
CA ASN A 477 -16.21 -1.72 5.69
C ASN A 477 -16.28 -0.57 6.69
N MET A 478 -17.43 0.10 6.77
CA MET A 478 -17.59 1.26 7.65
C MET A 478 -17.38 0.96 9.13
N MET A 479 -17.80 -0.20 9.65
CA MET A 479 -17.53 -0.56 11.05
C MET A 479 -16.01 -0.66 11.32
N GLY A 480 -15.28 -1.35 10.45
CA GLY A 480 -13.82 -1.44 10.50
C GLY A 480 -13.16 -0.06 10.40
N SER A 481 -13.49 0.68 9.36
CA SER A 481 -12.93 2.01 9.08
C SER A 481 -13.18 3.02 10.21
N VAL A 482 -14.38 3.01 10.80
CA VAL A 482 -14.69 3.89 11.94
C VAL A 482 -13.94 3.45 13.19
N SER A 483 -13.76 2.15 13.42
CA SER A 483 -12.95 1.66 14.55
C SER A 483 -11.47 2.03 14.43
N GLU A 484 -10.92 1.94 13.21
CA GLU A 484 -9.57 2.41 12.88
C GLU A 484 -9.47 3.91 13.11
N ALA A 485 -10.46 4.70 12.68
CA ALA A 485 -10.50 6.14 12.95
C ALA A 485 -10.49 6.45 14.46
N VAL A 486 -11.22 5.69 15.28
CA VAL A 486 -11.17 5.83 16.75
C VAL A 486 -9.76 5.56 17.28
N TYR A 487 -9.08 4.52 16.79
CA TYR A 487 -7.71 4.24 17.18
C TYR A 487 -6.74 5.34 16.73
N MET A 488 -6.90 5.86 15.50
CA MET A 488 -6.14 6.98 14.97
C MET A 488 -6.33 8.28 15.76
N ILE A 489 -7.54 8.53 16.27
CA ILE A 489 -7.81 9.64 17.19
C ILE A 489 -7.01 9.45 18.48
N GLY A 490 -6.94 8.23 19.02
CA GLY A 490 -6.10 7.88 20.16
C GLY A 490 -4.60 8.12 19.90
N MET A 491 -4.12 7.75 18.71
CA MET A 491 -2.74 8.01 18.26
C MET A 491 -2.44 9.51 18.15
N GLU A 492 -3.30 10.29 17.49
CA GLU A 492 -3.08 11.73 17.29
C GLU A 492 -3.14 12.53 18.59
N ARG A 493 -4.05 12.16 19.51
CA ARG A 493 -4.11 12.73 20.86
C ARG A 493 -2.79 12.57 21.63
N ASN A 494 -2.04 11.51 21.32
CA ASN A 494 -0.79 11.14 21.99
C ASN A 494 0.41 11.22 21.04
N SER A 495 0.39 12.17 20.10
CA SER A 495 1.45 12.33 19.11
C SER A 495 2.79 12.85 19.71
N ASP A 496 2.80 13.18 21.00
CA ASP A 496 4.01 13.33 21.80
C ASP A 496 4.78 12.00 21.95
N VAL A 497 4.11 10.85 21.84
CA VAL A 497 4.70 9.50 21.89
C VAL A 497 4.55 8.77 20.56
N VAL A 498 3.35 8.74 19.99
CA VAL A 498 3.11 8.10 18.68
C VAL A 498 3.61 9.04 17.59
N LYS A 499 4.79 8.73 17.06
CA LYS A 499 5.50 9.58 16.09
C LYS A 499 5.09 9.29 14.67
N MET A 500 4.77 8.04 14.38
CA MET A 500 4.48 7.55 13.03
C MET A 500 3.43 6.45 13.12
N ALA A 501 2.55 6.35 12.13
CA ALA A 501 1.54 5.31 12.02
C ALA A 501 1.20 5.06 10.54
N CYS A 502 1.08 3.79 10.15
CA CYS A 502 0.70 3.40 8.80
C CYS A 502 -0.20 2.15 8.79
N TYR A 503 -1.18 2.17 7.90
CA TYR A 503 -2.04 1.02 7.63
C TYR A 503 -1.26 -0.04 6.85
N ALA A 504 -1.53 -1.31 7.11
CA ALA A 504 -0.98 -2.42 6.34
C ALA A 504 -2.02 -3.55 6.13
N PRO A 505 -2.02 -4.22 4.95
CA PRO A 505 -1.17 -3.92 3.79
C PRO A 505 -1.70 -2.75 2.94
N LEU A 506 -0.80 -2.08 2.21
CA LEU A 506 -1.15 -0.88 1.42
C LEU A 506 -1.92 -1.21 0.15
N LEU A 507 -1.59 -2.34 -0.50
CA LEU A 507 -1.94 -2.62 -1.88
C LEU A 507 -2.35 -4.09 -2.04
N GLU A 508 -3.38 -4.33 -2.85
CA GLU A 508 -3.86 -5.66 -3.23
C GLU A 508 -4.15 -5.73 -4.72
N HIS A 509 -3.52 -6.66 -5.44
CA HIS A 509 -4.00 -7.05 -6.75
C HIS A 509 -5.21 -7.98 -6.60
N PHE A 510 -6.36 -7.60 -7.15
CA PHE A 510 -7.57 -8.42 -7.06
C PHE A 510 -7.36 -9.82 -7.65
N ASP A 511 -8.03 -10.80 -7.05
CA ASP A 511 -7.92 -12.23 -7.35
C ASP A 511 -6.53 -12.86 -7.10
N ARG A 512 -5.61 -12.11 -6.47
CA ARG A 512 -4.23 -12.54 -6.15
C ARG A 512 -3.85 -12.25 -4.69
N ALA A 513 -4.84 -12.05 -3.83
CA ALA A 513 -4.60 -11.67 -2.44
C ALA A 513 -4.11 -12.85 -1.60
N GLU A 514 -2.96 -12.71 -0.95
CA GLU A 514 -2.53 -13.61 0.13
C GLU A 514 -3.04 -13.14 1.50
N TRP A 515 -3.34 -11.84 1.63
CA TRP A 515 -3.90 -11.22 2.83
C TRP A 515 -5.02 -10.26 2.46
N SER A 516 -5.97 -10.08 3.38
CA SER A 516 -7.04 -9.09 3.27
C SER A 516 -7.50 -8.65 4.67
N PRO A 517 -8.07 -7.45 4.82
CA PRO A 517 -8.32 -6.44 3.80
C PRO A 517 -7.11 -5.51 3.57
N ASP A 518 -7.15 -4.78 2.47
CA ASP A 518 -6.06 -3.87 2.04
C ASP A 518 -6.56 -2.44 1.80
N LEU A 519 -5.62 -1.49 1.83
CA LEU A 519 -5.98 -0.07 1.72
C LEU A 519 -6.44 0.31 0.31
N ILE A 520 -5.75 -0.18 -0.72
CA ILE A 520 -6.03 0.11 -2.12
C ILE A 520 -6.01 -1.20 -2.91
N GLY A 521 -7.11 -1.49 -3.59
CA GLY A 521 -7.21 -2.64 -4.49
C GLY A 521 -7.02 -2.24 -5.95
N PHE A 522 -6.47 -3.11 -6.78
CA PHE A 522 -6.33 -2.84 -8.22
C PHE A 522 -6.33 -4.11 -9.07
N ASP A 523 -6.64 -3.95 -10.35
CA ASP A 523 -6.41 -4.96 -11.38
C ASP A 523 -6.37 -4.31 -12.77
N ALA A 524 -6.10 -5.13 -13.80
CA ALA A 524 -6.10 -4.64 -15.17
C ALA A 524 -7.50 -4.21 -15.66
N THR A 525 -8.58 -4.80 -15.12
CA THR A 525 -9.94 -4.62 -15.65
C THR A 525 -10.64 -3.40 -15.06
N THR A 526 -10.72 -3.33 -13.74
CA THR A 526 -11.40 -2.26 -13.00
C THR A 526 -10.51 -1.05 -12.76
N GLY A 527 -9.18 -1.23 -12.78
CA GLY A 527 -8.23 -0.19 -12.42
C GLY A 527 -8.08 -0.09 -10.90
N VAL A 528 -7.80 1.11 -10.39
CA VAL A 528 -7.58 1.33 -8.95
C VAL A 528 -8.91 1.57 -8.23
N THR A 529 -9.09 0.92 -7.08
CA THR A 529 -10.24 1.03 -6.18
C THR A 529 -9.78 1.42 -4.78
N ARG A 530 -10.30 2.54 -4.28
CA ARG A 530 -10.07 3.04 -2.92
C ARG A 530 -11.02 2.36 -1.93
N SER A 531 -10.46 1.78 -0.88
CA SER A 531 -11.25 1.13 0.16
C SER A 531 -11.95 2.15 1.09
N THR A 532 -12.82 1.71 2.00
CA THR A 532 -13.39 2.63 3.00
C THR A 532 -12.32 3.16 3.96
N SER A 533 -11.34 2.33 4.33
CA SER A 533 -10.20 2.73 5.17
C SER A 533 -9.28 3.71 4.44
N TYR A 534 -9.12 3.62 3.11
CA TYR A 534 -8.35 4.60 2.33
C TYR A 534 -8.83 6.02 2.59
N PHE A 535 -10.15 6.23 2.56
CA PHE A 535 -10.71 7.56 2.74
C PHE A 535 -10.53 8.07 4.17
N VAL A 536 -10.53 7.18 5.17
CA VAL A 536 -10.17 7.55 6.56
C VAL A 536 -8.71 8.00 6.63
N GLN A 537 -7.77 7.22 6.08
CA GLN A 537 -6.35 7.56 6.05
C GLN A 537 -6.12 8.91 5.36
N GLN A 538 -6.69 9.10 4.17
CA GLN A 538 -6.59 10.36 3.40
C GLN A 538 -7.15 11.55 4.18
N MET A 539 -8.37 11.42 4.75
CA MET A 539 -9.00 12.49 5.52
C MET A 539 -8.15 12.88 6.73
N PHE A 540 -7.50 11.93 7.40
CA PHE A 540 -6.68 12.19 8.58
C PHE A 540 -5.32 12.80 8.22
N ALA A 541 -4.64 12.22 7.23
CA ALA A 541 -3.31 12.65 6.79
C ALA A 541 -3.32 14.06 6.16
N SER A 542 -4.35 14.37 5.38
CA SER A 542 -4.48 15.68 4.72
C SER A 542 -4.95 16.81 5.64
N ASN A 543 -5.42 16.51 6.86
CA ASN A 543 -5.98 17.47 7.80
C ASN A 543 -5.33 17.35 9.18
N LYS A 544 -4.02 17.60 9.25
CA LYS A 544 -3.23 17.45 10.48
C LYS A 544 -2.66 18.79 10.92
N GLY A 545 -2.86 19.13 12.19
CA GLY A 545 -2.20 20.26 12.83
C GLY A 545 -0.74 19.98 13.23
N ASP A 546 -0.01 21.03 13.59
CA ASP A 546 1.28 20.95 14.28
C ASP A 546 1.13 20.95 15.81
N THR A 547 -0.05 21.31 16.31
CA THR A 547 -0.36 21.43 17.75
C THR A 547 -1.68 20.71 18.05
N ILE A 548 -1.66 19.76 18.99
CA ILE A 548 -2.83 19.07 19.52
C ILE A 548 -3.50 19.94 20.58
N LEU A 549 -4.79 20.23 20.41
CA LEU A 549 -5.56 21.11 21.28
C LEU A 549 -6.42 20.32 22.26
N SER A 550 -6.54 20.81 23.50
CA SER A 550 -7.47 20.24 24.47
C SER A 550 -8.91 20.52 24.08
N VAL A 551 -9.78 19.53 24.29
CA VAL A 551 -11.22 19.63 24.04
C VAL A 551 -11.96 19.42 25.35
N GLU A 552 -12.65 20.46 25.82
CA GLU A 552 -13.61 20.36 26.93
C GLU A 552 -14.90 19.73 26.38
N SER A 553 -15.43 18.71 27.05
CA SER A 553 -16.67 18.04 26.67
C SER A 553 -17.61 17.92 27.86
N ASP A 554 -18.92 17.98 27.60
CA ASP A 554 -19.97 17.71 28.57
C ASP A 554 -20.32 16.22 28.72
N THR A 555 -19.70 15.36 27.91
CA THR A 555 -19.84 13.90 27.93
C THR A 555 -18.49 13.18 27.89
N GLY A 556 -18.49 11.91 28.26
CA GLY A 556 -17.38 11.02 27.96
C GLY A 556 -17.36 10.58 26.49
N PHE A 557 -16.27 9.94 26.08
CA PHE A 557 -16.18 9.28 24.78
C PHE A 557 -17.17 8.09 24.68
N GLY A 558 -17.61 7.82 23.45
CA GLY A 558 -18.56 6.74 23.13
C GLY A 558 -20.03 7.21 23.12
N PRO A 559 -20.75 7.10 21.98
CA PRO A 559 -20.33 6.50 20.71
C PRO A 559 -19.44 7.41 19.84
N VAL A 560 -19.31 8.69 20.19
CA VAL A 560 -18.47 9.66 19.45
C VAL A 560 -17.09 9.77 20.09
N TYR A 561 -16.07 9.82 19.24
CA TYR A 561 -14.67 10.03 19.58
C TYR A 561 -14.13 11.24 18.83
N TRP A 562 -13.17 11.96 19.41
CA TRP A 562 -12.68 13.21 18.83
C TRP A 562 -11.24 13.55 19.17
N VAL A 563 -10.58 14.28 18.26
CA VAL A 563 -9.32 15.00 18.49
C VAL A 563 -9.41 16.35 17.78
N ALA A 564 -8.75 17.36 18.35
CA ALA A 564 -8.60 18.66 17.73
C ALA A 564 -7.12 19.01 17.61
N SER A 565 -6.75 19.63 16.50
CA SER A 565 -5.41 20.15 16.28
C SER A 565 -5.47 21.49 15.54
N SER A 566 -4.36 22.23 15.50
CA SER A 566 -4.25 23.47 14.74
C SER A 566 -2.98 23.51 13.92
N ALA A 567 -3.02 24.21 12.79
CA ALA A 567 -1.85 24.66 12.03
C ALA A 567 -2.08 26.11 11.60
N GLY A 568 -1.23 27.02 12.08
CA GLY A 568 -1.41 28.45 11.82
C GLY A 568 -2.78 28.97 12.27
N SER A 569 -3.58 29.46 11.32
CA SER A 569 -4.94 29.95 11.57
C SER A 569 -6.03 28.90 11.39
N THR A 570 -5.70 27.64 11.08
CA THR A 570 -6.71 26.61 10.81
C THR A 570 -6.81 25.67 12.00
N ASN A 571 -8.04 25.37 12.42
CA ASN A 571 -8.35 24.33 13.39
C ASN A 571 -8.91 23.10 12.68
N PHE A 572 -8.37 21.93 12.96
CA PHE A 572 -8.89 20.65 12.51
C PHE A 572 -9.61 19.96 13.68
N VAL A 573 -10.82 19.48 13.46
CA VAL A 573 -11.55 18.63 14.41
C VAL A 573 -11.95 17.35 13.70
N LYS A 574 -11.41 16.22 14.16
CA LYS A 574 -11.72 14.89 13.62
C LYS A 574 -12.67 14.19 14.56
N LEU A 575 -13.73 13.60 14.01
CA LEU A 575 -14.81 12.93 14.74
C LEU A 575 -15.01 11.53 14.18
N ALA A 576 -15.29 10.55 15.04
CA ALA A 576 -15.70 9.21 14.64
C ALA A 576 -16.93 8.77 15.45
N ASN A 577 -18.03 8.41 14.80
CA ASN A 577 -19.24 7.89 15.43
C ASN A 577 -19.31 6.37 15.27
N TYR A 578 -18.81 5.64 16.27
CA TYR A 578 -18.89 4.19 16.34
C TYR A 578 -20.23 3.76 16.95
N GLY A 579 -21.32 4.07 16.24
CA GLY A 579 -22.69 3.78 16.64
C GLY A 579 -23.65 3.86 15.46
N GLY A 580 -24.78 3.16 15.55
CA GLY A 580 -25.78 3.14 14.48
C GLY A 580 -26.67 4.37 14.39
N ASP A 581 -26.75 5.16 15.47
CA ASP A 581 -27.60 6.34 15.55
C ASP A 581 -26.82 7.61 15.19
N GLU A 582 -27.48 8.53 14.49
CA GLU A 582 -26.98 9.88 14.25
C GLU A 582 -26.75 10.62 15.58
N GLN A 583 -25.64 11.35 15.67
CA GLN A 583 -25.27 12.17 16.82
C GLN A 583 -25.18 13.63 16.42
N ASN A 584 -25.84 14.51 17.19
CA ASN A 584 -25.68 15.95 17.03
C ASN A 584 -24.46 16.41 17.84
N VAL A 585 -23.52 17.08 17.19
CA VAL A 585 -22.31 17.63 17.82
C VAL A 585 -22.28 19.14 17.64
N THR A 586 -22.13 19.87 18.74
CA THR A 586 -21.92 21.32 18.72
C THR A 586 -20.45 21.59 19.05
N LEU A 587 -19.70 22.09 18.07
CA LEU A 587 -18.30 22.47 18.21
C LEU A 587 -18.18 23.96 18.46
N THR A 588 -17.49 24.36 19.53
CA THR A 588 -17.08 25.75 19.77
C THR A 588 -15.59 25.91 19.50
N LEU A 589 -15.27 26.76 18.52
CA LEU A 589 -13.95 27.08 18.01
C LEU A 589 -13.79 28.61 18.00
N ASP A 590 -13.12 29.17 19.01
CA ASP A 590 -13.03 30.62 19.17
C ASP A 590 -12.42 31.29 17.94
N GLY A 591 -13.11 32.32 17.43
CA GLY A 591 -12.64 33.11 16.29
C GLY A 591 -12.81 32.46 14.92
N LYS A 592 -13.33 31.23 14.84
CA LYS A 592 -13.60 30.53 13.57
C LYS A 592 -14.99 30.84 13.06
N THR A 593 -15.13 31.08 11.76
CA THR A 593 -16.43 31.51 11.17
C THR A 593 -16.84 30.72 9.94
N SER A 594 -15.90 30.03 9.30
CA SER A 594 -16.16 29.18 8.14
C SER A 594 -15.23 27.99 8.13
N GLY A 595 -15.50 27.03 7.26
CA GLY A 595 -14.65 25.87 7.07
C GLY A 595 -15.24 24.86 6.11
N SER A 596 -14.51 23.79 5.86
CA SER A 596 -14.98 22.63 5.11
C SER A 596 -15.19 21.45 6.05
N LEU A 597 -16.35 20.79 5.94
CA LEU A 597 -16.66 19.54 6.63
C LEU A 597 -16.66 18.40 5.61
N ALA A 598 -15.70 17.48 5.75
CA ALA A 598 -15.69 16.21 5.04
C ALA A 598 -16.32 15.11 5.89
N VAL A 599 -17.29 14.38 5.36
CA VAL A 599 -17.97 13.26 6.07
C VAL A 599 -17.95 12.00 5.23
N LEU A 600 -17.34 10.94 5.76
CA LEU A 600 -17.43 9.58 5.25
C LEU A 600 -18.48 8.82 6.08
N SER A 601 -19.52 8.27 5.43
CA SER A 601 -20.59 7.53 6.11
C SER A 601 -21.19 6.47 5.21
N GLY A 602 -21.71 5.39 5.79
CA GLY A 602 -22.42 4.34 5.09
C GLY A 602 -23.13 3.39 6.06
N GLY A 603 -23.73 2.31 5.54
CA GLY A 603 -24.23 1.23 6.38
C GLY A 603 -23.08 0.55 7.15
N GLN A 604 -23.38 -0.02 8.32
CA GLN A 604 -22.39 -0.66 9.21
C GLN A 604 -21.38 -1.57 8.48
N TYR A 605 -21.87 -2.40 7.55
CA TYR A 605 -21.05 -3.34 6.78
C TYR A 605 -20.90 -2.94 5.32
N GLU A 606 -21.20 -1.70 4.97
CA GLU A 606 -21.03 -1.20 3.61
C GLU A 606 -19.54 -1.07 3.29
N SER A 607 -19.17 -1.50 2.08
CA SER A 607 -17.78 -1.60 1.59
C SER A 607 -17.70 -1.01 0.19
N ASN A 608 -16.49 -0.63 -0.22
CA ASN A 608 -16.15 -0.46 -1.63
C ASN A 608 -15.68 -1.81 -2.18
N TYR A 609 -16.11 -2.14 -3.40
CA TYR A 609 -15.78 -3.40 -4.09
C TYR A 609 -14.97 -3.09 -5.35
N PRO A 610 -14.30 -4.08 -5.98
CA PRO A 610 -13.57 -3.88 -7.22
C PRO A 610 -14.34 -3.06 -8.27
N GLY A 611 -13.80 -1.89 -8.63
CA GLY A 611 -14.41 -0.94 -9.58
C GLY A 611 -15.67 -0.21 -9.08
N GLN A 612 -16.04 -0.35 -7.81
CA GLN A 612 -17.26 0.18 -7.21
C GLN A 612 -16.95 0.89 -5.88
N GLU A 613 -16.60 2.16 -5.98
CA GLU A 613 -16.40 3.04 -4.83
C GLU A 613 -17.71 3.76 -4.45
N ASN A 614 -18.63 3.09 -3.76
CA ASN A 614 -19.93 3.67 -3.37
C ASN A 614 -19.83 4.56 -2.13
N VAL A 615 -18.89 4.25 -1.23
CA VAL A 615 -18.67 4.96 0.02
C VAL A 615 -17.48 5.91 -0.16
N LYS A 616 -17.77 7.22 -0.17
CA LYS A 616 -16.79 8.30 -0.38
C LYS A 616 -17.09 9.48 0.56
N PRO A 617 -16.08 10.28 0.92
CA PRO A 617 -16.30 11.50 1.67
C PRO A 617 -17.15 12.49 0.88
N VAL A 618 -18.15 13.07 1.54
CA VAL A 618 -18.89 14.24 1.04
C VAL A 618 -18.31 15.47 1.72
N VAL A 619 -17.80 16.41 0.92
CA VAL A 619 -17.25 17.68 1.41
C VAL A 619 -18.28 18.78 1.24
N THR A 620 -18.53 19.54 2.32
CA THR A 620 -19.46 20.66 2.35
C THR A 620 -18.83 21.88 3.00
N GLU A 621 -19.12 23.06 2.47
CA GLU A 621 -18.79 24.32 3.13
C GLU A 621 -19.75 24.55 4.30
N VAL A 622 -19.20 24.89 5.47
CA VAL A 622 -19.95 25.14 6.69
C VAL A 622 -19.62 26.52 7.26
N THR A 623 -20.58 27.10 7.96
CA THR A 623 -20.42 28.40 8.63
C THR A 623 -20.64 28.25 10.13
N GLY A 624 -19.77 28.89 10.90
CA GLY A 624 -19.84 28.94 12.35
C GLY A 624 -20.51 30.22 12.80
N SER A 625 -21.56 30.11 13.61
CA SER A 625 -22.21 31.26 14.23
C SER A 625 -21.50 31.59 15.54
N ASN A 626 -20.76 32.69 15.61
CA ASN A 626 -19.94 33.09 16.77
C ASN A 626 -18.97 31.98 17.22
N GLY A 627 -18.22 31.36 16.30
CA GLY A 627 -17.33 30.24 16.64
C GLY A 627 -18.03 28.90 16.84
N THR A 628 -19.35 28.83 16.69
CA THR A 628 -20.12 27.60 16.95
C THR A 628 -20.57 26.93 15.65
N PHE A 629 -20.19 25.67 15.46
CA PHE A 629 -20.58 24.82 14.35
C PHE A 629 -21.50 23.70 14.85
N SER A 630 -22.62 23.48 14.14
CA SER A 630 -23.52 22.36 14.42
C SER A 630 -23.33 21.28 13.37
N ILE A 631 -22.89 20.10 13.79
CA ILE A 631 -22.63 18.96 12.93
C ILE A 631 -23.65 17.87 13.26
N SER A 632 -24.39 17.42 12.24
CA SER A 632 -25.12 16.15 12.29
C SER A 632 -24.16 15.07 11.80
N LEU A 633 -23.78 14.17 12.70
CA LEU A 633 -22.81 13.11 12.46
C LEU A 633 -23.55 11.78 12.29
N PRO A 634 -23.68 11.25 11.05
CA PRO A 634 -24.43 10.02 10.79
C PRO A 634 -23.95 8.83 11.63
N GLY A 635 -24.78 7.80 11.76
CA GLY A 635 -24.32 6.51 12.27
C GLY A 635 -23.20 5.95 11.39
N TRP A 636 -22.23 5.26 11.98
CA TRP A 636 -21.06 4.68 11.30
C TRP A 636 -20.37 5.68 10.39
N SER A 637 -19.88 6.77 10.95
CA SER A 637 -19.27 7.86 10.18
C SER A 637 -17.97 8.37 10.77
N VAL A 638 -17.16 8.95 9.90
CA VAL A 638 -15.94 9.69 10.21
C VAL A 638 -16.07 11.07 9.59
N ALA A 639 -15.78 12.12 10.35
CA ALA A 639 -15.85 13.49 9.87
C ALA A 639 -14.58 14.28 10.21
N VAL A 640 -14.22 15.20 9.33
CA VAL A 640 -13.15 16.17 9.57
C VAL A 640 -13.65 17.56 9.24
N LEU A 641 -13.68 18.42 10.25
CA LEU A 641 -13.88 19.86 10.08
C LEU A 641 -12.51 20.55 9.98
N SER A 642 -12.26 21.26 8.90
CA SER A 642 -11.19 22.24 8.77
C SER A 642 -11.80 23.64 8.87
N ALA A 643 -11.53 24.38 9.95
CA ALA A 643 -12.17 25.65 10.27
C ALA A 643 -11.17 26.81 10.32
N GLU A 644 -11.56 27.95 9.76
CA GLU A 644 -10.75 29.18 9.63
C GLU A 644 -11.31 30.38 10.39
#